data_AF-A0A090VUU4-F1
#
_entry.id   AF-A0A090VUU4-F1
#
_cell.length_a   1.000
_cell.length_b   1.000
_cell.length_c   1.000
_cell.angle_alpha   90.00
_cell.angle_beta   90.00
_cell.angle_gamma   90.00
#
_symmetry.space_group_name_H-M   'P 1'
#
loop_
_entity.id
_entity.type
_entity.pdbx_description
1 polymer ?
#
loop_
_entity_poly.entity_id
_entity_poly.type
_entity_poly.pdbx_seq_one_letter_code
_entity_poly.pdbx_strand_id
1 'polypeptide(L)'
;MQEKLAKILFSTRLTAILFIVFAAAMAAGTFMDAGQDTSPTPYTRNLIYNAWWFEAIMVFFIINFSGNIFRYQLYKKEKWATFILHIAFIFILLGAFITRYASFEGMMGIREGATENTFLSQKTYITGRIFGDYTVNGVNQMRVVEEEVDFSPRLENELKIETEYGNKPVTIELEKFIGGAEEDIIPDDNGEAYLKVVEAGANGPHNHFLKVGEVASVHNILFALNKPTDGAINITYAGDSLTINSPFEGEYMTMATRAQGKLIKDSLQPLYLRSRYVIGNMQMVFPKPVTKGVFDIVQKSQILKNDDDGAVLKITANGETKRLGLLGGKGRFGNYKKVNVGGMDFEFRYGSKVLELPFALKLNDFEAERYPGTENGYSAYSSEVTVVDEEEGSFDYKIYMNNILDHRGYRFFQSSFDPDEKGTILSVNHDFWGTLVTYIGYMMLYFGLMAIMFSKGSRFSDLKTRLEKVKAKKAKLLTVLVLCLGLNTFAQQEQHSADDGHDHGHQFEQPTKAQIDSVLKANIVPKAHADKFGHLVIQDLSGRMMPVNTYASEFLRKVSKSDTYEGFDANQVFLSTQESPRLWYNVPIIYLRPMETDSLRNIIGVPKEGKHFALVDFLDEKDGSYKLAPYLNDAYNTTVPNGYQKKLKETHERVSLLSNTLEGLSLKIFPIPNDDNNKWISNYEYRLNPTVIKDSLYNNFVKNGFQTYLFTLNNAKRSGDFSEAEKLLEAFKKTQQKYGAEVMLSDKKVETEVLYNKYDIFKKLYKWFMYAGSLMFVFLIIQIFNDKTRLLMFL
;
A
#
# COMPACT_ATOMS: atom_id res chain seq x y z
N MET A 1 -9.18 53.88 -2.70
CA MET A 1 -9.53 52.54 -2.18
C MET A 1 -8.92 51.43 -3.03
N GLN A 2 -9.07 51.49 -4.37
CA GLN A 2 -8.47 50.55 -5.33
C GLN A 2 -6.94 50.39 -5.20
N GLU A 3 -6.18 51.47 -5.09
CA GLU A 3 -4.71 51.37 -4.92
C GLU A 3 -4.28 50.68 -3.62
N LYS A 4 -5.04 50.84 -2.53
CA LYS A 4 -4.74 50.20 -1.25
C LYS A 4 -4.98 48.69 -1.35
N LEU A 5 -6.09 48.28 -1.98
CA LEU A 5 -6.41 46.88 -2.25
C LEU A 5 -5.37 46.21 -3.16
N ALA A 6 -5.00 46.85 -4.27
CA ALA A 6 -3.96 46.35 -5.17
C ALA A 6 -2.59 46.24 -4.47
N LYS A 7 -2.28 47.13 -3.52
CA LYS A 7 -1.06 47.05 -2.71
C LYS A 7 -1.01 45.84 -1.78
N ILE A 8 -2.16 45.36 -1.31
CA ILE A 8 -2.27 44.19 -0.44
C ILE A 8 -2.27 42.91 -1.27
N LEU A 9 -3.16 42.85 -2.27
CA LEU A 9 -3.39 41.67 -3.12
C LEU A 9 -2.15 41.28 -3.95
N PHE A 10 -1.31 42.23 -4.35
CA PHE A 10 -0.11 41.99 -5.16
C PHE A 10 1.18 42.11 -4.32
N SER A 11 1.10 41.81 -3.02
CA SER A 11 2.26 41.87 -2.14
C SER A 11 2.92 40.50 -1.99
N THR A 12 4.25 40.49 -1.86
CA THR A 12 5.02 39.29 -1.51
C THR A 12 4.72 38.78 -0.10
N ARG A 13 4.25 39.66 0.80
CA ARG A 13 3.79 39.29 2.14
C ARG A 13 2.54 38.41 2.06
N LEU A 14 1.57 38.79 1.24
CA LEU A 14 0.39 37.98 1.00
C LEU A 14 0.78 36.63 0.38
N THR A 15 1.70 36.60 -0.59
CA THR A 15 2.21 35.35 -1.16
C THR A 15 2.74 34.39 -0.09
N ALA A 16 3.58 34.89 0.83
CA ALA A 16 4.13 34.09 1.92
C ALA A 16 3.04 33.56 2.87
N ILE A 17 2.05 34.39 3.21
CA ILE A 17 0.91 33.98 4.03
C ILE A 17 0.10 32.89 3.32
N LEU A 18 -0.21 33.07 2.03
CA LEU A 18 -0.94 32.07 1.24
C LEU A 18 -0.19 30.74 1.22
N PHE A 19 1.14 30.73 1.01
CA PHE A 19 1.93 29.49 1.07
C PHE A 19 1.92 28.82 2.44
N ILE A 20 2.02 29.59 3.53
CA ILE A 20 1.97 29.04 4.89
C ILE A 20 0.60 28.42 5.16
N VAL A 21 -0.48 29.15 4.85
CA VAL A 21 -1.86 28.67 5.08
C VAL A 21 -2.15 27.45 4.21
N PHE A 22 -1.74 27.46 2.94
CA PHE A 22 -1.89 26.33 2.03
C PHE A 22 -1.13 25.09 2.52
N ALA A 23 0.13 25.24 2.95
CA ALA A 23 0.92 24.15 3.51
C ALA A 23 0.33 23.63 4.83
N ALA A 24 -0.13 24.52 5.72
CA ALA A 24 -0.79 24.14 6.97
C ALA A 24 -2.10 23.37 6.73
N ALA A 25 -2.90 23.79 5.75
CA ALA A 25 -4.11 23.09 5.33
C ALA A 25 -3.81 21.67 4.82
N MET A 26 -2.84 21.52 3.92
CA MET A 26 -2.44 20.19 3.42
C MET A 26 -1.88 19.30 4.52
N ALA A 27 -1.08 19.86 5.44
CA ALA A 27 -0.56 19.13 6.59
C ALA A 27 -1.70 18.67 7.52
N ALA A 28 -2.66 19.54 7.83
CA ALA A 28 -3.83 19.21 8.62
C ALA A 28 -4.65 18.08 7.97
N GLY A 29 -4.91 18.15 6.67
CA GLY A 29 -5.60 17.08 5.93
C GLY A 29 -4.87 15.74 6.00
N THR A 30 -3.55 15.75 5.88
CA THR A 30 -2.72 14.54 6.01
C THR A 30 -2.85 13.93 7.41
N PHE A 31 -2.86 14.74 8.47
CA PHE A 31 -3.06 14.24 9.84
C PHE A 31 -4.49 13.75 10.09
N MET A 32 -5.50 14.39 9.50
CA MET A 32 -6.90 14.00 9.62
C MET A 32 -7.20 12.63 8.98
N ASP A 33 -6.42 12.22 7.98
CA ASP A 33 -6.51 10.90 7.33
C ASP A 33 -5.45 9.90 7.79
N ALA A 34 -4.70 10.21 8.85
CA ALA A 34 -3.75 9.27 9.40
C ALA A 34 -4.45 7.96 9.81
N GLY A 35 -3.94 6.83 9.32
CA GLY A 35 -4.50 5.51 9.61
C GLY A 35 -5.62 5.03 8.67
N GLN A 36 -5.93 5.77 7.59
CA GLN A 36 -6.98 5.41 6.62
C GLN A 36 -6.39 4.73 5.37
N ASP A 37 -7.08 3.71 4.86
CA ASP A 37 -6.63 2.87 3.73
C ASP A 37 -6.39 3.64 2.43
N THR A 38 -7.21 4.68 2.21
CA THR A 38 -7.10 5.56 1.05
C THR A 38 -7.14 7.01 1.52
N SER A 39 -6.16 7.81 1.13
CA SER A 39 -6.10 9.25 1.39
C SER A 39 -5.99 10.01 0.07
N PRO A 40 -6.70 11.13 -0.12
CA PRO A 40 -7.63 11.76 0.83
C PRO A 40 -8.98 11.01 0.91
N THR A 41 -9.53 10.87 2.12
CA THR A 41 -10.87 10.30 2.37
C THR A 41 -11.99 11.31 2.07
N PRO A 42 -13.26 10.88 1.96
CA PRO A 42 -14.39 11.81 1.90
C PRO A 42 -14.38 12.86 3.03
N TYR A 43 -13.88 12.51 4.23
CA TYR A 43 -13.81 13.41 5.38
C TYR A 43 -12.93 14.64 5.11
N THR A 44 -11.68 14.43 4.65
CA THR A 44 -10.75 15.53 4.38
C THR A 44 -11.02 16.23 3.06
N ARG A 45 -11.59 15.52 2.07
CA ARG A 45 -12.08 16.16 0.86
C ARG A 45 -13.12 17.20 1.19
N ASN A 46 -14.17 16.86 1.94
CA ASN A 46 -15.21 17.84 2.31
C ASN A 46 -14.67 19.02 3.14
N LEU A 47 -13.81 18.75 4.12
CA LEU A 47 -13.36 19.79 5.05
C LEU A 47 -12.22 20.68 4.54
N ILE A 48 -11.38 20.16 3.64
CA ILE A 48 -10.16 20.84 3.17
C ILE A 48 -10.11 20.89 1.65
N TYR A 49 -9.91 19.76 0.97
CA TYR A 49 -9.51 19.79 -0.45
C TYR A 49 -10.63 20.25 -1.40
N ASN A 50 -11.88 20.00 -1.04
CA ASN A 50 -13.06 20.44 -1.79
C ASN A 50 -13.76 21.64 -1.15
N ALA A 51 -13.29 22.11 0.01
CA ALA A 51 -13.89 23.25 0.68
C ALA A 51 -13.66 24.57 -0.09
N TRP A 52 -14.68 25.42 -0.11
CA TRP A 52 -14.67 26.71 -0.83
C TRP A 52 -13.50 27.61 -0.43
N TRP A 53 -13.09 27.57 0.85
CA TRP A 53 -12.02 28.41 1.36
C TRP A 53 -10.65 27.97 0.85
N PHE A 54 -10.45 26.67 0.62
CA PHE A 54 -9.20 26.13 0.09
C PHE A 54 -9.03 26.49 -1.38
N GLU A 55 -10.13 26.42 -2.14
CA GLU A 55 -10.20 26.93 -3.50
C GLU A 55 -9.98 28.46 -3.55
N ALA A 56 -10.54 29.21 -2.60
CA ALA A 56 -10.30 30.64 -2.50
C ALA A 56 -8.80 30.96 -2.35
N ILE A 57 -8.04 30.18 -1.58
CA ILE A 57 -6.57 30.33 -1.48
C ILE A 57 -5.92 30.21 -2.87
N MET A 58 -6.32 29.22 -3.68
CA MET A 58 -5.80 29.03 -5.04
C MET A 58 -6.16 30.21 -5.96
N VAL A 59 -7.39 30.71 -5.89
CA VAL A 59 -7.81 31.90 -6.64
C VAL A 59 -6.97 33.11 -6.23
N PHE A 60 -6.73 33.30 -4.92
CA PHE A 60 -5.86 34.38 -4.44
C PHE A 60 -4.40 34.20 -4.87
N PHE A 61 -3.89 32.97 -5.02
CA PHE A 61 -2.59 32.75 -5.64
C PHE A 61 -2.56 33.22 -7.09
N ILE A 62 -3.57 32.89 -7.91
CA ILE A 62 -3.65 33.34 -9.30
C ILE A 62 -3.67 34.87 -9.37
N ILE A 63 -4.51 35.53 -8.56
CA ILE A 63 -4.60 37.00 -8.48
C ILE A 63 -3.25 37.60 -8.08
N ASN A 64 -2.61 37.01 -7.06
CA ASN A 64 -1.34 37.49 -6.54
C ASN A 64 -0.20 37.34 -7.56
N PHE A 65 -0.04 36.17 -8.18
CA PHE A 65 0.98 35.93 -9.21
C PHE A 65 0.77 36.82 -10.43
N SER A 66 -0.48 36.97 -10.89
CA SER A 66 -0.82 37.82 -12.02
C SER A 66 -0.52 39.29 -11.74
N GLY A 67 -0.90 39.80 -10.56
CA GLY A 67 -0.60 41.19 -10.19
C GLY A 67 0.88 41.46 -9.94
N ASN A 68 1.63 40.46 -9.43
CA ASN A 68 3.08 40.56 -9.25
C ASN A 68 3.81 40.76 -10.59
N ILE A 69 3.30 40.19 -11.69
CA ILE A 69 3.87 40.40 -13.03
C ILE A 69 3.89 41.89 -13.38
N PHE A 70 2.80 42.61 -13.17
CA PHE A 70 2.71 44.03 -13.50
C PHE A 70 3.38 44.91 -12.46
N ARG A 71 3.14 44.67 -11.17
CA ARG A 71 3.70 45.45 -10.05
C ARG A 71 5.22 45.47 -10.08
N TYR A 72 5.84 44.33 -10.34
CA TYR A 72 7.30 44.19 -10.38
C TYR A 72 7.88 44.28 -11.80
N GLN A 73 7.02 44.59 -12.79
CA GLN A 73 7.38 44.73 -14.21
C GLN A 73 8.16 43.51 -14.73
N LEU A 74 7.69 42.31 -14.38
CA LEU A 74 8.36 41.04 -14.73
C LEU A 74 8.36 40.80 -16.24
N TYR A 75 7.38 41.35 -16.97
CA TYR A 75 7.28 41.29 -18.43
C TYR A 75 8.45 41.96 -19.17
N LYS A 76 9.31 42.71 -18.47
CA LYS A 76 10.52 43.29 -19.07
C LYS A 76 11.56 42.23 -19.39
N LYS A 77 12.31 42.43 -20.49
CA LYS A 77 13.30 41.48 -21.01
C LYS A 77 14.35 41.07 -19.99
N GLU A 78 14.69 41.93 -19.03
CA GLU A 78 15.69 41.64 -18.00
C GLU A 78 15.21 40.61 -16.97
N LYS A 79 13.89 40.45 -16.80
CA LYS A 79 13.25 39.59 -15.78
C LYS A 79 12.50 38.40 -16.37
N TRP A 80 12.72 38.10 -17.65
CA TRP A 80 12.01 37.07 -18.41
C TRP A 80 11.99 35.70 -17.70
N ALA A 81 13.09 35.27 -17.07
CA ALA A 81 13.14 34.01 -16.34
C ALA A 81 12.18 33.99 -15.13
N THR A 82 12.10 35.10 -14.38
CA THR A 82 11.17 35.23 -13.25
C THR A 82 9.72 35.37 -13.72
N PHE A 83 9.50 35.98 -14.88
CA PHE A 83 8.19 36.04 -15.53
C PHE A 83 7.68 34.66 -15.92
N ILE A 84 8.51 33.83 -16.55
CA ILE A 84 8.17 32.43 -16.88
C ILE A 84 7.80 31.65 -15.62
N LEU A 85 8.53 31.82 -14.52
CA LEU A 85 8.18 31.17 -13.24
C LEU A 85 6.78 31.56 -12.74
N HIS A 86 6.39 32.84 -12.83
CA HIS A 86 5.07 33.28 -12.40
C HIS A 86 3.96 32.74 -13.30
N ILE A 87 4.19 32.73 -14.62
CA ILE A 87 3.24 32.14 -15.57
C ILE A 87 3.12 30.64 -15.32
N ALA A 88 4.22 29.94 -15.03
CA ALA A 88 4.21 28.51 -14.74
C ALA A 88 3.25 28.19 -13.59
N PHE A 89 3.30 28.92 -12.47
CA PHE A 89 2.36 28.74 -11.35
C PHE A 89 0.91 29.03 -11.75
N ILE A 90 0.67 30.04 -12.59
CA ILE A 90 -0.69 30.34 -13.09
C ILE A 90 -1.20 29.18 -13.95
N PHE A 91 -0.39 28.65 -14.87
CA PHE A 91 -0.75 27.48 -15.69
C PHE A 91 -1.00 26.24 -14.84
N ILE A 92 -0.18 25.97 -13.84
CA ILE A 92 -0.38 24.81 -12.94
C ILE A 92 -1.73 24.94 -12.21
N LEU A 93 -2.05 26.12 -11.67
CA LEU A 93 -3.31 26.34 -10.95
C LEU A 93 -4.53 26.31 -11.88
N LEU A 94 -4.43 26.87 -13.09
CA LEU A 94 -5.49 26.81 -14.09
C LEU A 94 -5.71 25.38 -14.59
N GLY A 95 -4.63 24.63 -14.82
CA GLY A 95 -4.71 23.22 -15.20
C GLY A 95 -5.40 22.39 -14.11
N ALA A 96 -5.04 22.59 -12.84
CA ALA A 96 -5.71 21.94 -11.72
C ALA A 96 -7.20 22.31 -11.60
N PHE A 97 -7.56 23.56 -11.91
CA PHE A 97 -8.96 24.00 -11.99
C PHE A 97 -9.72 23.29 -13.11
N ILE A 98 -9.12 23.18 -14.31
CA ILE A 98 -9.72 22.46 -15.44
C ILE A 98 -9.92 20.99 -15.07
N THR A 99 -8.90 20.33 -14.52
CA THR A 99 -9.01 18.94 -14.05
C THR A 99 -10.19 18.80 -13.09
N ARG A 100 -10.29 19.64 -12.06
CA ARG A 100 -11.33 19.53 -11.04
C ARG A 100 -12.77 19.61 -11.58
N TYR A 101 -13.03 20.48 -12.56
CA TYR A 101 -14.40 20.79 -13.00
C TYR A 101 -14.79 20.18 -14.35
N ALA A 102 -13.81 19.83 -15.19
CA ALA A 102 -14.04 19.31 -16.53
C ALA A 102 -13.56 17.87 -16.72
N SER A 103 -12.72 17.34 -15.82
CA SER A 103 -12.28 15.94 -15.93
C SER A 103 -13.27 14.97 -15.29
N PHE A 104 -13.17 13.72 -15.72
CA PHE A 104 -13.83 12.61 -15.07
C PHE A 104 -12.87 11.43 -14.96
N GLU A 105 -13.06 10.68 -13.89
CA GLU A 105 -12.27 9.51 -13.55
C GLU A 105 -13.20 8.35 -13.21
N GLY A 106 -12.71 7.13 -13.39
CA GLY A 106 -13.47 5.93 -13.08
C GLY A 106 -12.64 4.67 -13.15
N MET A 107 -13.33 3.55 -12.97
CA MET A 107 -12.76 2.20 -13.00
C MET A 107 -13.54 1.36 -13.98
N MET A 108 -12.82 0.62 -14.82
CA MET A 108 -13.36 -0.27 -15.85
C MET A 108 -12.86 -1.69 -15.58
N GLY A 109 -13.80 -2.59 -15.26
CA GLY A 109 -13.52 -4.01 -15.17
C GLY A 109 -13.85 -4.68 -16.49
N ILE A 110 -12.93 -5.47 -17.05
CA ILE A 110 -13.14 -6.21 -18.29
C ILE A 110 -12.76 -7.67 -18.05
N ARG A 111 -13.64 -8.60 -18.40
CA ARG A 111 -13.37 -10.04 -18.36
C ARG A 111 -12.68 -10.49 -19.64
N GLU A 112 -11.88 -11.54 -19.56
CA GLU A 112 -11.21 -12.08 -20.75
C GLU A 112 -12.21 -12.48 -21.84
N GLY A 113 -11.91 -12.10 -23.07
CA GLY A 113 -12.78 -12.26 -24.24
C GLY A 113 -13.94 -11.27 -24.32
N ALA A 114 -14.25 -10.53 -23.25
CA ALA A 114 -15.34 -9.57 -23.22
C ALA A 114 -14.92 -8.26 -23.90
N THR A 115 -15.91 -7.61 -24.52
CA THR A 115 -15.80 -6.27 -25.07
C THR A 115 -16.68 -5.35 -24.24
N GLU A 116 -16.09 -4.31 -23.66
CA GLU A 116 -16.76 -3.36 -22.81
C GLU A 116 -16.58 -1.94 -23.37
N ASN A 117 -17.64 -1.15 -23.35
CA ASN A 117 -17.61 0.27 -23.69
C ASN A 117 -18.11 1.13 -22.52
N THR A 118 -18.22 0.57 -21.32
CA THR A 118 -18.70 1.30 -20.15
C THR A 118 -17.76 1.16 -18.97
N PHE A 119 -17.78 2.15 -18.08
CA PHE A 119 -16.97 2.15 -16.85
C PHE A 119 -17.72 2.84 -15.71
N LEU A 120 -17.33 2.56 -14.48
CA LEU A 120 -17.94 3.15 -13.29
C LEU A 120 -17.21 4.43 -12.87
N SER A 121 -17.97 5.49 -12.60
CA SER A 121 -17.42 6.75 -12.09
C SER A 121 -16.72 6.58 -10.75
N GLN A 122 -15.64 7.34 -10.55
CA GLN A 122 -14.95 7.42 -9.25
C GLN A 122 -15.82 8.12 -8.19
N LYS A 123 -16.62 9.10 -8.62
CA LYS A 123 -17.60 9.84 -7.80
C LYS A 123 -18.84 9.00 -7.53
N THR A 124 -19.51 9.28 -6.40
CA THR A 124 -20.77 8.65 -5.99
C THR A 124 -21.95 9.61 -6.13
N TYR A 125 -23.12 9.04 -6.35
CA TYR A 125 -24.36 9.77 -6.63
C TYR A 125 -25.53 9.17 -5.86
N ILE A 126 -26.49 10.03 -5.50
CA ILE A 126 -27.87 9.61 -5.24
C ILE A 126 -28.64 9.83 -6.53
N THR A 127 -29.09 8.74 -7.15
CA THR A 127 -29.91 8.80 -8.38
C THR A 127 -31.33 8.37 -8.05
N GLY A 128 -32.29 9.21 -8.39
CA GLY A 128 -33.73 9.02 -8.17
C GLY A 128 -34.54 9.09 -9.45
N ARG A 129 -35.66 8.38 -9.48
CA ARG A 129 -36.73 8.51 -10.48
C ARG A 129 -38.06 8.64 -9.76
N ILE A 130 -38.88 9.59 -10.19
CA ILE A 130 -40.21 9.86 -9.62
C ILE A 130 -41.24 9.59 -10.70
N PHE A 131 -42.22 8.77 -10.35
CA PHE A 131 -43.36 8.38 -11.18
C PHE A 131 -44.66 8.75 -10.48
N GLY A 132 -45.70 8.97 -11.26
CA GLY A 132 -47.03 9.26 -10.76
C GLY A 132 -48.04 9.44 -11.88
N ASP A 133 -49.07 10.23 -11.60
CA ASP A 133 -50.22 10.50 -12.44
C ASP A 133 -50.01 11.66 -13.44
N TYR A 134 -48.82 12.25 -13.49
CA TYR A 134 -48.58 13.44 -14.30
C TYR A 134 -48.31 13.10 -15.76
N THR A 135 -49.16 13.62 -16.66
CA THR A 135 -49.06 13.41 -18.10
C THR A 135 -48.89 14.72 -18.86
N VAL A 136 -48.05 14.71 -19.89
CA VAL A 136 -47.96 15.79 -20.89
C VAL A 136 -48.31 15.19 -22.24
N ASN A 137 -49.32 15.75 -22.92
CA ASN A 137 -49.84 15.24 -24.20
C ASN A 137 -50.22 13.74 -24.17
N GLY A 138 -50.78 13.27 -23.05
CA GLY A 138 -51.17 11.87 -22.86
C GLY A 138 -50.03 10.90 -22.58
N VAL A 139 -48.79 11.38 -22.42
CA VAL A 139 -47.62 10.55 -22.08
C VAL A 139 -47.24 10.77 -20.62
N ASN A 140 -47.16 9.68 -19.85
CA ASN A 140 -46.68 9.71 -18.45
C ASN A 140 -45.27 10.28 -18.39
N GLN A 141 -45.08 11.27 -17.51
CA GLN A 141 -43.78 11.89 -17.31
C GLN A 141 -43.02 11.20 -16.17
N MET A 142 -41.70 11.17 -16.29
CA MET A 142 -40.79 10.73 -15.23
C MET A 142 -39.85 11.89 -14.88
N ARG A 143 -39.68 12.17 -13.59
CA ARG A 143 -38.68 13.12 -13.13
C ARG A 143 -37.45 12.37 -12.67
N VAL A 144 -36.30 12.67 -13.25
CA VAL A 144 -35.00 12.14 -12.82
C VAL A 144 -34.36 13.14 -11.87
N VAL A 145 -33.81 12.64 -10.77
CA VAL A 145 -33.04 13.37 -9.77
C VAL A 145 -31.65 12.75 -9.74
N GLU A 146 -30.61 13.56 -9.85
CA GLU A 146 -29.22 13.10 -9.75
C GLU A 146 -28.43 14.15 -8.98
N GLU A 147 -27.83 13.75 -7.86
CA GLU A 147 -26.97 14.61 -7.05
C GLU A 147 -25.65 13.90 -6.76
N GLU A 148 -24.52 14.60 -6.98
CA GLU A 148 -23.19 14.12 -6.59
C GLU A 148 -23.07 14.19 -5.06
N VAL A 149 -22.60 13.10 -4.45
CA VAL A 149 -22.43 13.02 -2.99
C VAL A 149 -21.06 12.45 -2.66
N ASP A 150 -20.46 12.93 -1.56
CA ASP A 150 -19.17 12.45 -1.05
C ASP A 150 -19.27 12.20 0.47
N PHE A 151 -20.12 11.26 0.86
CA PHE A 151 -20.43 11.03 2.27
C PHE A 151 -19.26 10.40 3.04
N SER A 152 -19.15 10.75 4.32
CA SER A 152 -18.17 10.18 5.23
C SER A 152 -18.83 9.67 6.51
N PRO A 153 -18.49 8.47 7.01
CA PRO A 153 -18.99 8.01 8.31
C PRO A 153 -18.42 8.83 9.49
N ARG A 154 -17.44 9.70 9.22
CA ARG A 154 -16.78 10.59 10.19
C ARG A 154 -17.31 12.01 10.17
N LEU A 155 -18.32 12.28 9.34
CA LEU A 155 -18.94 13.59 9.15
C LEU A 155 -20.44 13.51 9.42
N GLU A 156 -21.02 14.58 9.93
CA GLU A 156 -22.47 14.79 9.89
C GLU A 156 -22.82 15.19 8.45
N ASN A 157 -23.24 14.20 7.66
CA ASN A 157 -23.52 14.40 6.24
C ASN A 157 -24.86 15.11 6.06
N GLU A 158 -24.87 16.08 5.15
CA GLU A 158 -26.07 16.81 4.77
C GLU A 158 -26.36 16.57 3.28
N LEU A 159 -27.62 16.33 2.96
CA LEU A 159 -28.16 16.33 1.62
C LEU A 159 -29.59 16.80 1.70
N LYS A 160 -29.94 17.80 0.91
CA LYS A 160 -31.31 18.28 0.76
C LYS A 160 -31.57 18.60 -0.71
N ILE A 161 -32.48 17.85 -1.31
CA ILE A 161 -32.92 18.04 -2.68
C ILE A 161 -34.37 18.49 -2.66
N GLU A 162 -34.61 19.69 -3.16
CA GLU A 162 -35.95 20.25 -3.36
C GLU A 162 -36.29 20.18 -4.86
N THR A 163 -37.38 19.49 -5.18
CA THR A 163 -37.83 19.34 -6.57
C THR A 163 -39.36 19.32 -6.64
N GLU A 164 -39.90 19.22 -7.85
CA GLU A 164 -41.33 19.13 -8.10
C GLU A 164 -41.63 18.05 -9.14
N TYR A 165 -42.79 17.41 -9.01
CA TYR A 165 -43.34 16.49 -9.99
C TYR A 165 -44.73 16.99 -10.41
N GLY A 166 -44.85 17.46 -11.65
CA GLY A 166 -46.00 18.25 -12.08
C GLY A 166 -46.01 19.60 -11.34
N ASN A 167 -46.93 19.75 -10.37
CA ASN A 167 -47.01 20.91 -9.46
C ASN A 167 -46.95 20.49 -7.98
N LYS A 168 -46.54 19.25 -7.69
CA LYS A 168 -46.47 18.70 -6.34
C LYS A 168 -45.03 18.86 -5.83
N PRO A 169 -44.79 19.62 -4.74
CA PRO A 169 -43.45 19.77 -4.19
C PRO A 169 -42.99 18.46 -3.54
N VAL A 170 -41.71 18.15 -3.73
CA VAL A 170 -41.03 16.96 -3.24
C VAL A 170 -39.75 17.39 -2.55
N THR A 171 -39.54 16.90 -1.33
CA THR A 171 -38.30 17.13 -0.58
C THR A 171 -37.66 15.79 -0.23
N ILE A 172 -36.38 15.65 -0.55
CA ILE A 172 -35.58 14.45 -0.28
C ILE A 172 -34.40 14.89 0.59
N GLU A 173 -34.31 14.34 1.79
CA GLU A 173 -33.27 14.67 2.77
C GLU A 173 -32.49 13.42 3.16
N LEU A 174 -31.19 13.53 3.38
CA LEU A 174 -30.43 12.47 4.06
C LEU A 174 -30.69 12.56 5.56
N GLU A 175 -31.18 11.48 6.14
CA GLU A 175 -31.42 11.36 7.57
C GLU A 175 -30.18 10.81 8.30
N LYS A 176 -29.59 9.73 7.77
CA LYS A 176 -28.37 9.13 8.33
C LYS A 176 -27.52 8.47 7.25
N PHE A 177 -26.20 8.51 7.44
CA PHE A 177 -25.22 7.75 6.66
C PHE A 177 -24.46 6.80 7.58
N ILE A 178 -24.26 5.56 7.13
CA ILE A 178 -23.66 4.48 7.91
C ILE A 178 -22.53 3.88 7.08
N GLY A 179 -21.29 3.94 7.57
CA GLY A 179 -20.17 3.27 6.92
C GLY A 179 -20.17 1.77 7.20
N GLY A 180 -20.00 0.94 6.17
CA GLY A 180 -20.04 -0.53 6.28
C GLY A 180 -21.39 -1.03 6.79
N ALA A 181 -22.43 -0.85 5.99
CA ALA A 181 -23.80 -1.12 6.34
C ALA A 181 -24.32 -2.46 5.80
N GLU A 182 -25.35 -2.97 6.46
CA GLU A 182 -26.17 -4.08 5.98
C GLU A 182 -27.65 -3.78 6.20
N GLU A 183 -28.50 -4.42 5.41
CA GLU A 183 -29.93 -4.47 5.72
C GLU A 183 -30.14 -5.52 6.83
N ASP A 184 -30.88 -5.16 7.87
CA ASP A 184 -31.26 -6.05 8.97
C ASP A 184 -32.65 -5.65 9.49
N ILE A 185 -33.23 -6.50 10.36
CA ILE A 185 -34.54 -6.27 10.96
C ILE A 185 -34.35 -5.54 12.29
N ILE A 186 -35.00 -4.39 12.44
CA ILE A 186 -35.08 -3.65 13.70
C ILE A 186 -36.40 -3.99 14.39
N PRO A 187 -36.42 -4.26 15.72
CA PRO A 187 -37.64 -4.57 16.46
C PRO A 187 -38.75 -3.53 16.27
N ASP A 188 -39.94 -3.99 15.86
CA ASP A 188 -41.17 -3.20 15.74
C ASP A 188 -42.38 -4.12 15.98
N ASP A 189 -43.24 -3.76 16.92
CA ASP A 189 -44.41 -4.55 17.30
C ASP A 189 -45.46 -4.67 16.19
N ASN A 190 -45.45 -3.76 15.21
CA ASN A 190 -46.32 -3.79 14.03
C ASN A 190 -45.69 -4.51 12.84
N GLY A 191 -44.42 -4.92 12.96
CA GLY A 191 -43.67 -5.60 11.93
C GLY A 191 -44.00 -7.09 11.79
N GLU A 192 -43.43 -7.71 10.76
CA GLU A 192 -43.51 -9.16 10.55
C GLU A 192 -42.33 -9.87 11.23
N ALA A 193 -42.47 -11.18 11.48
CA ALA A 193 -41.46 -11.97 12.16
C ALA A 193 -40.58 -12.70 11.16
N TYR A 194 -39.26 -12.59 11.35
CA TYR A 194 -38.26 -13.14 10.44
C TYR A 194 -37.11 -13.82 11.18
N LEU A 195 -36.53 -14.86 10.58
CA LEU A 195 -35.27 -15.48 11.00
C LEU A 195 -34.15 -15.10 10.02
N LYS A 196 -33.11 -14.42 10.51
CA LYS A 196 -31.92 -14.12 9.71
C LYS A 196 -31.08 -15.39 9.54
N VAL A 197 -30.66 -15.65 8.31
CA VAL A 197 -29.72 -16.72 7.92
C VAL A 197 -28.60 -16.06 7.14
N VAL A 198 -27.36 -16.29 7.56
CA VAL A 198 -26.17 -15.75 6.89
C VAL A 198 -25.46 -16.89 6.22
N GLU A 199 -25.34 -16.83 4.91
CA GLU A 199 -24.66 -17.84 4.11
C GLU A 199 -23.27 -17.36 3.71
N ALA A 200 -22.27 -18.24 3.81
CA ALA A 200 -20.94 -17.95 3.28
C ALA A 200 -20.90 -18.23 1.77
N GLY A 201 -20.74 -17.18 0.96
CA GLY A 201 -20.58 -17.26 -0.49
C GLY A 201 -19.16 -16.92 -0.96
N ALA A 202 -18.87 -17.17 -2.24
CA ALA A 202 -17.59 -16.85 -2.86
C ALA A 202 -17.28 -15.33 -2.86
N ASN A 203 -18.32 -14.49 -2.90
CA ASN A 203 -18.21 -13.03 -2.88
C ASN A 203 -18.41 -12.42 -1.48
N GLY A 204 -18.33 -13.24 -0.44
CA GLY A 204 -18.57 -12.84 0.95
C GLY A 204 -19.88 -13.38 1.53
N PRO A 205 -20.20 -13.01 2.78
CA PRO A 205 -21.42 -13.45 3.44
C PRO A 205 -22.68 -12.76 2.88
N HIS A 206 -23.74 -13.52 2.64
CA HIS A 206 -25.03 -13.04 2.17
C HIS A 206 -26.10 -13.22 3.25
N ASN A 207 -26.90 -12.18 3.48
CA ASN A 207 -28.02 -12.22 4.41
C ASN A 207 -29.29 -12.69 3.69
N HIS A 208 -29.95 -13.69 4.28
CA HIS A 208 -31.27 -14.17 3.90
C HIS A 208 -32.22 -13.99 5.09
N PHE A 209 -33.48 -13.67 4.81
CA PHE A 209 -34.49 -13.44 5.84
C PHE A 209 -35.69 -14.36 5.60
N LEU A 210 -35.87 -15.35 6.47
CA LEU A 210 -36.97 -16.29 6.39
C LEU A 210 -38.18 -15.73 7.13
N LYS A 211 -39.26 -15.42 6.42
CA LYS A 211 -40.50 -14.94 7.04
C LYS A 211 -41.28 -16.08 7.69
N VAL A 212 -41.81 -15.84 8.89
CA VAL A 212 -42.64 -16.82 9.61
C VAL A 212 -43.91 -17.10 8.80
N GLY A 213 -44.16 -18.38 8.50
CA GLY A 213 -45.31 -18.84 7.73
C GLY A 213 -45.05 -18.95 6.22
N GLU A 214 -43.83 -18.72 5.75
CA GLU A 214 -43.47 -18.80 4.34
C GLU A 214 -42.36 -19.83 4.06
N VAL A 215 -42.20 -20.14 2.77
CA VAL A 215 -41.12 -20.99 2.25
C VAL A 215 -40.25 -20.09 1.36
N ALA A 216 -38.95 -20.04 1.64
CA ALA A 216 -37.98 -19.29 0.86
C ALA A 216 -36.99 -20.24 0.19
N SER A 217 -36.49 -19.86 -0.99
CA SER A 217 -35.41 -20.58 -1.67
C SER A 217 -34.09 -19.88 -1.43
N VAL A 218 -33.12 -20.61 -0.88
CA VAL A 218 -31.74 -20.16 -0.67
C VAL A 218 -30.83 -21.09 -1.48
N HIS A 219 -30.19 -20.58 -2.54
CA HIS A 219 -29.39 -21.36 -3.51
C HIS A 219 -30.02 -22.70 -3.93
N ASN A 220 -31.28 -22.67 -4.38
CA ASN A 220 -32.06 -23.83 -4.83
C ASN A 220 -32.39 -24.86 -3.74
N ILE A 221 -32.22 -24.51 -2.46
CA ILE A 221 -32.68 -25.30 -1.31
C ILE A 221 -33.84 -24.56 -0.66
N LEU A 222 -34.94 -25.28 -0.43
CA LEU A 222 -36.13 -24.71 0.20
C LEU A 222 -35.94 -24.68 1.72
N PHE A 223 -36.20 -23.52 2.32
CA PHE A 223 -36.29 -23.30 3.75
C PHE A 223 -37.72 -22.94 4.10
N ALA A 224 -38.28 -23.60 5.10
CA ALA A 224 -39.63 -23.30 5.57
C ALA A 224 -39.60 -22.95 7.06
N LEU A 225 -40.15 -21.77 7.41
CA LEU A 225 -40.24 -21.33 8.80
C LEU A 225 -41.70 -21.39 9.26
N ASN A 226 -42.01 -22.27 10.22
CA ASN A 226 -43.39 -22.53 10.69
C ASN A 226 -44.39 -22.91 9.59
N LYS A 227 -43.91 -23.47 8.47
CA LYS A 227 -44.73 -23.98 7.37
C LYS A 227 -44.21 -25.33 6.90
N PRO A 228 -44.55 -26.45 7.59
CA PRO A 228 -44.06 -27.77 7.24
C PRO A 228 -44.20 -28.07 5.74
N THR A 229 -43.07 -28.31 5.07
CA THR A 229 -42.99 -28.51 3.62
C THR A 229 -42.08 -29.69 3.32
N ASP A 230 -42.60 -30.68 2.59
CA ASP A 230 -41.83 -31.88 2.22
C ASP A 230 -40.65 -31.51 1.31
N GLY A 231 -39.48 -32.08 1.60
CA GLY A 231 -38.24 -31.82 0.85
C GLY A 231 -37.56 -30.48 1.16
N ALA A 232 -38.12 -29.65 2.05
CA ALA A 232 -37.49 -28.42 2.54
C ALA A 232 -36.77 -28.64 3.88
N ILE A 233 -35.80 -27.77 4.19
CA ILE A 233 -35.27 -27.63 5.56
C ILE A 233 -36.32 -26.89 6.38
N ASN A 234 -36.95 -27.63 7.29
CA ASN A 234 -38.05 -27.15 8.11
C ASN A 234 -37.52 -26.62 9.44
N ILE A 235 -37.75 -25.33 9.70
CA ILE A 235 -37.43 -24.67 10.95
C ILE A 235 -38.74 -24.37 11.67
N THR A 236 -38.85 -24.83 12.92
CA THR A 236 -40.01 -24.54 13.77
C THR A 236 -39.59 -23.62 14.90
N TYR A 237 -40.37 -22.55 15.08
CA TYR A 237 -40.26 -21.52 16.10
C TYR A 237 -41.49 -21.60 17.00
N ALA A 238 -41.28 -21.96 18.27
CA ALA A 238 -42.32 -22.03 19.29
C ALA A 238 -41.79 -21.45 20.62
N GLY A 239 -42.35 -20.31 21.04
CA GLY A 239 -41.82 -19.54 22.17
C GLY A 239 -40.41 -19.01 21.85
N ASP A 240 -39.41 -19.38 22.65
CA ASP A 240 -37.99 -19.07 22.40
C ASP A 240 -37.20 -20.25 21.82
N SER A 241 -37.87 -21.37 21.55
CA SER A 241 -37.21 -22.59 21.05
C SER A 241 -37.23 -22.66 19.53
N LEU A 242 -36.08 -22.98 18.94
CA LEU A 242 -35.93 -23.27 17.52
C LEU A 242 -35.53 -24.73 17.32
N THR A 243 -36.23 -25.41 16.43
CA THR A 243 -35.89 -26.77 16.00
C THR A 243 -35.73 -26.82 14.49
N ILE A 244 -34.83 -27.68 14.03
CA ILE A 244 -34.55 -27.93 12.61
C ILE A 244 -34.85 -29.40 12.28
N ASN A 245 -35.48 -29.61 11.13
CA ASN A 245 -35.63 -30.91 10.49
C ASN A 245 -35.18 -30.76 9.03
N SER A 246 -34.12 -31.47 8.65
CA SER A 246 -33.47 -31.34 7.35
C SER A 246 -33.54 -32.67 6.59
N PRO A 247 -33.94 -32.68 5.30
CA PRO A 247 -33.85 -33.85 4.44
C PRO A 247 -32.41 -34.14 3.98
N PHE A 248 -31.46 -33.31 4.41
CA PHE A 248 -30.03 -33.43 4.13
C PHE A 248 -29.26 -33.65 5.44
N GLU A 249 -28.22 -34.47 5.38
CA GLU A 249 -27.26 -34.61 6.47
C GLU A 249 -26.27 -33.44 6.49
N GLY A 250 -25.68 -33.19 7.65
CA GLY A 250 -24.69 -32.14 7.82
C GLY A 250 -24.00 -32.17 9.18
N GLU A 251 -23.25 -31.13 9.44
CA GLU A 251 -22.60 -30.89 10.72
C GLU A 251 -22.79 -29.44 11.16
N TYR A 252 -22.63 -29.19 12.44
CA TYR A 252 -22.62 -27.83 12.96
C TYR A 252 -21.51 -27.61 13.98
N MET A 253 -21.01 -26.38 14.05
CA MET A 253 -20.08 -25.93 15.08
C MET A 253 -20.58 -24.64 15.71
N THR A 254 -20.76 -24.61 17.03
CA THR A 254 -21.09 -23.39 17.76
C THR A 254 -19.86 -22.50 17.88
N MET A 255 -19.95 -21.25 17.38
CA MET A 255 -18.77 -20.40 17.20
C MET A 255 -18.08 -20.01 18.52
N ALA A 256 -18.85 -19.78 19.58
CA ALA A 256 -18.32 -19.35 20.87
C ALA A 256 -17.61 -20.47 21.63
N THR A 257 -18.15 -21.68 21.61
CA THR A 257 -17.65 -22.83 22.39
C THR A 257 -16.81 -23.80 21.57
N ARG A 258 -16.86 -23.68 20.23
CA ARG A 258 -16.34 -24.66 19.25
C ARG A 258 -16.94 -26.06 19.42
N ALA A 259 -18.07 -26.20 20.13
CA ALA A 259 -18.78 -27.46 20.25
C ALA A 259 -19.28 -27.91 18.87
N GLN A 260 -19.02 -29.16 18.52
CA GLN A 260 -19.42 -29.75 17.24
C GLN A 260 -20.56 -30.75 17.44
N GLY A 261 -21.42 -30.85 16.43
CA GLY A 261 -22.49 -31.85 16.39
C GLY A 261 -22.87 -32.21 14.95
N LYS A 262 -23.72 -33.23 14.80
CA LYS A 262 -24.21 -33.69 13.49
C LYS A 262 -25.66 -33.30 13.31
N LEU A 263 -26.00 -32.82 12.11
CA LEU A 263 -27.36 -32.68 11.62
C LEU A 263 -27.77 -34.00 10.96
N ILE A 264 -28.66 -34.74 11.61
CA ILE A 264 -29.09 -36.06 11.13
C ILE A 264 -30.28 -35.87 10.19
N LYS A 265 -30.19 -36.51 9.02
CA LYS A 265 -31.23 -36.50 8.00
C LYS A 265 -32.59 -36.98 8.55
N ASP A 266 -33.67 -36.32 8.15
CA ASP A 266 -35.07 -36.64 8.45
C ASP A 266 -35.39 -36.75 9.95
N SER A 267 -34.60 -36.09 10.80
CA SER A 267 -34.77 -36.08 12.25
C SER A 267 -35.02 -34.67 12.76
N LEU A 268 -35.95 -34.53 13.69
CA LEU A 268 -36.17 -33.28 14.42
C LEU A 268 -35.05 -33.07 15.45
N GLN A 269 -34.39 -31.92 15.43
CA GLN A 269 -33.27 -31.58 16.31
C GLN A 269 -33.35 -30.13 16.80
N PRO A 270 -32.75 -29.79 17.95
CA PRO A 270 -32.59 -28.40 18.36
C PRO A 270 -31.73 -27.61 17.35
N LEU A 271 -32.17 -26.42 16.98
CA LEU A 271 -31.38 -25.47 16.19
C LEU A 271 -30.61 -24.57 17.16
N TYR A 272 -29.28 -24.75 17.20
CA TYR A 272 -28.37 -23.88 17.93
C TYR A 272 -28.06 -22.62 17.13
N LEU A 273 -28.41 -21.46 17.68
CA LEU A 273 -28.02 -20.16 17.12
C LEU A 273 -26.51 -19.94 17.20
N ARG A 274 -26.00 -18.96 16.44
CA ARG A 274 -24.57 -18.60 16.36
C ARG A 274 -23.67 -19.81 16.12
N SER A 275 -24.19 -20.77 15.36
CA SER A 275 -23.51 -22.00 14.97
C SER A 275 -23.42 -22.04 13.45
N ARG A 276 -22.25 -22.43 12.94
CA ARG A 276 -22.03 -22.65 11.51
C ARG A 276 -22.51 -24.05 11.17
N TYR A 277 -23.56 -24.15 10.36
CA TYR A 277 -24.06 -25.39 9.79
C TYR A 277 -23.42 -25.61 8.42
N VAL A 278 -22.95 -26.82 8.17
CA VAL A 278 -22.45 -27.30 6.88
C VAL A 278 -23.39 -28.39 6.41
N ILE A 279 -24.17 -28.11 5.37
CA ILE A 279 -25.18 -29.03 4.81
C ILE A 279 -24.85 -29.20 3.33
N GLY A 280 -24.25 -30.34 2.97
CA GLY A 280 -23.64 -30.50 1.64
C GLY A 280 -22.54 -29.46 1.39
N ASN A 281 -22.65 -28.69 0.30
CA ASN A 281 -21.70 -27.62 -0.04
C ASN A 281 -22.04 -26.26 0.59
N MET A 282 -23.13 -26.17 1.34
CA MET A 282 -23.64 -24.91 1.87
C MET A 282 -23.14 -24.69 3.30
N GLN A 283 -22.61 -23.50 3.56
CA GLN A 283 -22.20 -23.08 4.90
C GLN A 283 -23.04 -21.89 5.36
N MET A 284 -23.76 -22.04 6.47
CA MET A 284 -24.67 -21.00 6.95
C MET A 284 -24.61 -20.82 8.47
N VAL A 285 -25.10 -19.66 8.92
CA VAL A 285 -25.18 -19.28 10.33
C VAL A 285 -26.55 -18.68 10.61
N PHE A 286 -27.14 -19.05 11.75
CA PHE A 286 -28.34 -18.41 12.30
C PHE A 286 -27.92 -17.46 13.45
N PRO A 287 -27.60 -16.18 13.18
CA PRO A 287 -26.91 -15.33 14.16
C PRO A 287 -27.78 -14.83 15.31
N LYS A 288 -29.08 -14.69 15.07
CA LYS A 288 -30.07 -14.07 15.98
C LYS A 288 -31.35 -14.92 16.01
N PRO A 289 -32.14 -14.88 17.09
CA PRO A 289 -33.46 -15.50 17.14
C PRO A 289 -34.43 -14.83 16.16
N VAL A 290 -35.62 -15.41 16.01
CA VAL A 290 -36.72 -14.79 15.24
C VAL A 290 -37.00 -13.41 15.81
N THR A 291 -36.92 -12.39 14.94
CA THR A 291 -37.11 -10.99 15.31
C THR A 291 -38.36 -10.47 14.62
N LYS A 292 -39.27 -9.88 15.39
CA LYS A 292 -40.46 -9.19 14.88
C LYS A 292 -40.13 -7.72 14.63
N GLY A 293 -40.26 -7.26 13.39
CA GLY A 293 -39.82 -5.92 13.05
C GLY A 293 -39.94 -5.54 11.58
N VAL A 294 -39.26 -4.44 11.23
CA VAL A 294 -39.17 -3.88 9.87
C VAL A 294 -37.72 -3.82 9.41
N PHE A 295 -37.50 -3.91 8.10
CA PHE A 295 -36.17 -3.75 7.50
C PHE A 295 -35.67 -2.31 7.61
N ASP A 296 -34.45 -2.13 8.10
CA ASP A 296 -33.72 -0.85 8.06
C ASP A 296 -32.23 -1.13 7.79
N ILE A 297 -31.48 -0.08 7.50
CA ILE A 297 -30.04 -0.12 7.31
C ILE A 297 -29.34 0.08 8.65
N VAL A 298 -28.47 -0.86 9.00
CA VAL A 298 -27.69 -0.91 10.24
C VAL A 298 -26.21 -1.06 9.94
N GLN A 299 -25.36 -0.73 10.90
CA GLN A 299 -23.92 -0.94 10.77
C GLN A 299 -23.58 -2.42 10.95
N LYS A 300 -22.72 -2.96 10.08
CA LYS A 300 -22.19 -4.31 10.23
C LYS A 300 -21.35 -4.41 11.51
N SER A 301 -21.43 -5.58 12.16
CA SER A 301 -20.62 -5.86 13.37
C SER A 301 -19.11 -5.87 13.10
N GLN A 302 -18.71 -6.21 11.87
CA GLN A 302 -17.34 -6.12 11.39
C GLN A 302 -17.38 -5.54 9.98
N ILE A 303 -16.65 -4.45 9.76
CA ILE A 303 -16.53 -3.78 8.46
C ILE A 303 -15.41 -4.47 7.69
N LEU A 304 -15.74 -5.00 6.52
CA LEU A 304 -14.80 -5.62 5.58
C LEU A 304 -14.48 -4.67 4.43
N LYS A 305 -13.35 -4.95 3.77
CA LYS A 305 -12.95 -4.23 2.56
C LYS A 305 -13.99 -4.46 1.46
N ASN A 306 -14.46 -3.38 0.84
CA ASN A 306 -15.52 -3.36 -0.18
C ASN A 306 -16.94 -3.61 0.37
N ASP A 307 -17.17 -3.53 1.68
CA ASP A 307 -18.55 -3.49 2.18
C ASP A 307 -19.30 -2.27 1.62
N ASP A 308 -20.60 -2.45 1.38
CA ASP A 308 -21.47 -1.35 0.99
C ASP A 308 -21.67 -0.40 2.18
N ASP A 309 -21.78 0.88 1.89
CA ASP A 309 -22.23 1.90 2.83
C ASP A 309 -23.75 2.06 2.74
N GLY A 310 -24.33 2.65 3.79
CA GLY A 310 -25.76 2.85 3.96
C GLY A 310 -26.16 4.31 3.94
N ALA A 311 -27.11 4.69 3.10
CA ALA A 311 -27.73 6.02 3.10
C ALA A 311 -29.23 5.91 3.34
N VAL A 312 -29.75 6.54 4.40
CA VAL A 312 -31.19 6.58 4.67
C VAL A 312 -31.75 7.94 4.28
N LEU A 313 -32.64 7.92 3.31
CA LEU A 313 -33.33 9.09 2.80
C LEU A 313 -34.69 9.25 3.47
N LYS A 314 -35.03 10.48 3.81
CA LYS A 314 -36.36 10.92 4.22
C LYS A 314 -37.02 11.63 3.04
N ILE A 315 -38.07 11.03 2.50
CA ILE A 315 -38.78 11.54 1.32
C ILE A 315 -40.13 12.08 1.78
N THR A 316 -40.40 13.35 1.48
CA THR A 316 -41.64 14.03 1.83
C THR A 316 -42.35 14.49 0.57
N ALA A 317 -43.61 14.08 0.42
CA ALA A 317 -44.45 14.46 -0.71
C ALA A 317 -45.93 14.48 -0.31
N ASN A 318 -46.68 15.49 -0.74
CA ASN A 318 -48.10 15.68 -0.42
C ASN A 318 -48.45 15.57 1.08
N GLY A 319 -47.54 16.02 1.97
CA GLY A 319 -47.72 15.94 3.42
C GLY A 319 -47.46 14.57 4.06
N GLU A 320 -47.11 13.56 3.26
CA GLU A 320 -46.67 12.25 3.75
C GLU A 320 -45.13 12.18 3.72
N THR A 321 -44.53 11.57 4.75
CA THR A 321 -43.08 11.36 4.84
C THR A 321 -42.78 9.89 5.06
N LYS A 322 -41.86 9.31 4.27
CA LYS A 322 -41.33 7.95 4.48
C LYS A 322 -39.81 7.90 4.42
N ARG A 323 -39.26 6.87 5.06
CA ARG A 323 -37.82 6.56 5.09
C ARG A 323 -37.51 5.51 4.02
N LEU A 324 -36.37 5.66 3.36
CA LEU A 324 -35.85 4.71 2.38
C LEU A 324 -34.36 4.48 2.62
N GLY A 325 -34.01 3.29 3.06
CA GLY A 325 -32.62 2.89 3.25
C GLY A 325 -31.99 2.27 2.00
N LEU A 326 -30.89 2.85 1.53
CA LEU A 326 -30.14 2.44 0.35
C LEU A 326 -28.79 1.85 0.77
N LEU A 327 -28.40 0.75 0.13
CA LEU A 327 -27.06 0.18 0.20
C LEU A 327 -26.32 0.48 -1.11
N GLY A 328 -25.05 0.86 -0.99
CA GLY A 328 -24.18 1.09 -2.15
C GLY A 328 -22.92 1.84 -1.76
N GLY A 329 -22.30 2.52 -2.71
CA GLY A 329 -21.07 3.27 -2.43
C GLY A 329 -20.16 3.39 -3.65
N LYS A 330 -18.91 3.79 -3.40
CA LYS A 330 -17.91 3.96 -4.45
C LYS A 330 -17.58 2.62 -5.12
N GLY A 331 -17.61 2.58 -6.44
CA GLY A 331 -17.36 1.36 -7.22
C GLY A 331 -18.56 0.40 -7.26
N ARG A 332 -19.73 0.82 -6.75
CA ARG A 332 -20.96 0.02 -6.77
C ARG A 332 -22.00 0.69 -7.66
N PHE A 333 -22.62 -0.11 -8.53
CA PHE A 333 -23.80 0.29 -9.29
C PHE A 333 -24.99 -0.54 -8.81
N GLY A 334 -25.67 -0.05 -7.78
CA GLY A 334 -26.77 -0.76 -7.12
C GLY A 334 -28.10 -0.70 -7.89
N ASN A 335 -29.00 -1.62 -7.55
CA ASN A 335 -30.37 -1.63 -8.02
C ASN A 335 -31.20 -0.51 -7.38
N TYR A 336 -32.25 -0.09 -8.07
CA TYR A 336 -33.21 0.86 -7.52
C TYR A 336 -34.04 0.22 -6.40
N LYS A 337 -34.15 0.92 -5.26
CA LYS A 337 -35.11 0.62 -4.19
C LYS A 337 -36.31 1.53 -4.33
N LYS A 338 -37.51 0.95 -4.21
CA LYS A 338 -38.77 1.65 -4.45
C LYS A 338 -39.44 2.05 -3.13
N VAL A 339 -40.15 3.17 -3.13
CA VAL A 339 -41.05 3.59 -2.04
C VAL A 339 -42.19 4.42 -2.60
N ASN A 340 -43.41 4.16 -2.13
CA ASN A 340 -44.58 4.96 -2.48
C ASN A 340 -44.85 6.02 -1.39
N VAL A 341 -44.88 7.31 -1.75
CA VAL A 341 -45.11 8.43 -0.83
C VAL A 341 -46.08 9.42 -1.47
N GLY A 342 -47.16 9.76 -0.78
CA GLY A 342 -48.12 10.77 -1.24
C GLY A 342 -48.79 10.43 -2.58
N GLY A 343 -48.92 9.14 -2.91
CA GLY A 343 -49.45 8.65 -4.18
C GLY A 343 -48.49 8.70 -5.37
N MET A 344 -47.19 8.93 -5.13
CA MET A 344 -46.12 8.88 -6.13
C MET A 344 -45.16 7.72 -5.83
N ASP A 345 -44.65 7.08 -6.87
CA ASP A 345 -43.64 6.02 -6.77
C ASP A 345 -42.25 6.62 -6.97
N PHE A 346 -41.40 6.42 -5.97
CA PHE A 346 -40.01 6.87 -5.96
C PHE A 346 -39.10 5.66 -6.09
N GLU A 347 -38.10 5.75 -6.97
CA GLU A 347 -37.05 4.76 -7.14
C GLU A 347 -35.70 5.43 -6.90
N PHE A 348 -34.94 5.02 -5.88
CA PHE A 348 -33.61 5.57 -5.61
C PHE A 348 -32.52 4.51 -5.57
N ARG A 349 -31.29 4.91 -5.87
CA ARG A 349 -30.07 4.13 -5.67
C ARG A 349 -28.94 5.02 -5.19
N TYR A 350 -27.94 4.42 -4.56
CA TYR A 350 -26.73 5.07 -4.10
C TYR A 350 -25.51 4.37 -4.68
N GLY A 351 -24.57 5.11 -5.27
CA GLY A 351 -23.29 4.57 -5.71
C GLY A 351 -22.68 5.28 -6.92
N SER A 352 -21.69 4.63 -7.53
CA SER A 352 -21.09 5.07 -8.80
C SER A 352 -22.11 5.03 -9.94
N LYS A 353 -21.95 5.91 -10.93
CA LYS A 353 -22.72 5.85 -12.18
C LYS A 353 -21.94 5.13 -13.27
N VAL A 354 -22.68 4.56 -14.22
CA VAL A 354 -22.11 3.99 -15.45
C VAL A 354 -21.93 5.13 -16.45
N LEU A 355 -20.73 5.23 -17.01
CA LEU A 355 -20.37 6.15 -18.08
C LEU A 355 -20.00 5.35 -19.33
N GLU A 356 -20.41 5.83 -20.49
CA GLU A 356 -20.16 5.19 -21.78
C GLU A 356 -18.97 5.84 -22.49
N LEU A 357 -18.14 5.01 -23.12
CA LEU A 357 -17.03 5.39 -23.97
C LEU A 357 -17.51 5.52 -25.43
N PRO A 358 -16.91 6.43 -26.22
CA PRO A 358 -17.20 6.55 -27.65
C PRO A 358 -16.57 5.43 -28.51
N PHE A 359 -15.87 4.48 -27.88
CA PHE A 359 -15.25 3.29 -28.48
C PHE A 359 -15.35 2.14 -27.48
N ALA A 360 -15.01 0.92 -27.89
CA ALA A 360 -15.00 -0.24 -27.00
C ALA A 360 -13.58 -0.79 -26.80
N LEU A 361 -13.35 -1.44 -25.66
CA LEU A 361 -12.14 -2.18 -25.38
C LEU A 361 -12.49 -3.66 -25.22
N LYS A 362 -11.82 -4.50 -26.00
CA LYS A 362 -11.88 -5.95 -25.83
C LYS A 362 -10.65 -6.42 -25.09
N LEU A 363 -10.82 -7.16 -23.99
CA LEU A 363 -9.70 -7.86 -23.36
C LEU A 363 -9.44 -9.17 -24.11
N ASN A 364 -8.31 -9.27 -24.78
CA ASN A 364 -7.92 -10.49 -25.47
C ASN A 364 -7.32 -11.50 -24.50
N ASP A 365 -6.40 -11.04 -23.66
CA ASP A 365 -5.70 -11.88 -22.69
C ASP A 365 -5.24 -11.04 -21.48
N PHE A 366 -5.37 -11.59 -20.27
CA PHE A 366 -4.78 -11.02 -19.08
C PHE A 366 -3.59 -11.87 -18.63
N GLU A 367 -2.42 -11.25 -18.57
CA GLU A 367 -1.20 -11.93 -18.18
C GLU A 367 -0.77 -11.47 -16.78
N ALA A 368 -0.68 -12.40 -15.84
CA ALA A 368 -0.08 -12.18 -14.53
C ALA A 368 1.15 -13.07 -14.37
N GLU A 369 2.33 -12.47 -14.42
CA GLU A 369 3.59 -13.17 -14.19
C GLU A 369 3.79 -13.36 -12.69
N ARG A 370 4.12 -14.59 -12.28
CA ARG A 370 4.50 -14.92 -10.90
C ARG A 370 6.01 -15.00 -10.75
N TYR A 371 6.51 -14.65 -9.59
CA TYR A 371 7.86 -15.00 -9.21
C TYR A 371 8.01 -16.52 -9.11
N PRO A 372 9.11 -17.10 -9.64
CA PRO A 372 9.39 -18.52 -9.55
C PRO A 372 9.26 -19.08 -8.12
N GLY A 373 8.59 -20.22 -7.97
CA GLY A 373 8.38 -20.87 -6.67
C GLY A 373 7.34 -20.21 -5.75
N THR A 374 6.55 -19.23 -6.24
CA THR A 374 5.46 -18.59 -5.48
C THR A 374 4.09 -18.86 -6.11
N GLU A 375 3.06 -19.02 -5.27
CA GLU A 375 1.68 -19.20 -5.73
C GLU A 375 0.93 -17.86 -5.87
N ASN A 376 1.20 -16.89 -4.98
CA ASN A 376 0.51 -15.59 -4.92
C ASN A 376 1.46 -14.38 -5.07
N GLY A 377 2.71 -14.60 -5.50
CA GLY A 377 3.72 -13.56 -5.65
C GLY A 377 3.82 -13.07 -7.09
N TYR A 378 3.04 -12.05 -7.47
CA TYR A 378 3.08 -11.51 -8.84
C TYR A 378 4.25 -10.54 -9.05
N SER A 379 5.00 -10.71 -10.14
CA SER A 379 6.10 -9.84 -10.55
C SER A 379 5.66 -8.75 -11.51
N ALA A 380 4.68 -9.05 -12.37
CA ALA A 380 4.11 -8.13 -13.33
C ALA A 380 2.69 -8.57 -13.68
N TYR A 381 1.86 -7.64 -14.11
CA TYR A 381 0.56 -7.92 -14.69
C TYR A 381 0.30 -6.97 -15.85
N SER A 382 -0.29 -7.50 -16.91
CA SER A 382 -0.57 -6.77 -18.14
C SER A 382 -1.87 -7.24 -18.78
N SER A 383 -2.47 -6.35 -19.58
CA SER A 383 -3.70 -6.63 -20.31
C SER A 383 -3.45 -6.40 -21.80
N GLU A 384 -3.65 -7.44 -22.60
CA GLU A 384 -3.67 -7.33 -24.05
C GLU A 384 -5.08 -6.97 -24.48
N VAL A 385 -5.23 -5.77 -25.06
CA VAL A 385 -6.53 -5.23 -25.44
C VAL A 385 -6.59 -4.89 -26.92
N THR A 386 -7.75 -5.11 -27.54
CA THR A 386 -8.07 -4.52 -28.84
C THR A 386 -8.95 -3.31 -28.61
N VAL A 387 -8.50 -2.15 -29.08
CA VAL A 387 -9.33 -0.95 -29.16
C VAL A 387 -10.22 -1.11 -30.39
N VAL A 388 -11.54 -1.06 -30.20
CA VAL A 388 -12.54 -1.16 -31.26
C VAL A 388 -13.18 0.21 -31.43
N ASP A 389 -12.73 0.93 -32.47
CA ASP A 389 -13.18 2.27 -32.83
C ASP A 389 -13.61 2.30 -34.30
N GLU A 390 -14.84 2.74 -34.56
CA GLU A 390 -15.41 2.81 -35.92
C GLU A 390 -14.87 3.98 -36.75
N GLU A 391 -14.42 5.08 -36.13
CA GLU A 391 -13.96 6.27 -36.87
C GLU A 391 -12.43 6.31 -37.04
N GLU A 392 -11.66 5.88 -36.04
CA GLU A 392 -10.18 5.90 -36.09
C GLU A 392 -9.55 4.53 -36.45
N GLY A 393 -10.36 3.48 -36.48
CA GLY A 393 -9.94 2.11 -36.78
C GLY A 393 -9.51 1.33 -35.53
N SER A 394 -9.59 0.00 -35.63
CA SER A 394 -9.26 -0.90 -34.52
C SER A 394 -7.77 -1.27 -34.51
N PHE A 395 -7.17 -1.36 -33.32
CA PHE A 395 -5.78 -1.75 -33.15
C PHE A 395 -5.55 -2.47 -31.81
N ASP A 396 -4.50 -3.28 -31.76
CA ASP A 396 -4.11 -4.01 -30.54
C ASP A 396 -3.10 -3.19 -29.73
N TYR A 397 -3.23 -3.26 -28.40
CA TYR A 397 -2.37 -2.55 -27.47
C TYR A 397 -2.17 -3.37 -26.19
N LYS A 398 -0.99 -3.28 -25.57
CA LYS A 398 -0.67 -3.96 -24.32
C LYS A 398 -0.53 -2.96 -23.17
N ILE A 399 -1.47 -2.97 -22.23
CA ILE A 399 -1.47 -2.08 -21.06
C ILE A 399 -0.74 -2.76 -19.90
N TYR A 400 0.26 -2.09 -19.32
CA TYR A 400 1.00 -2.58 -18.15
C TYR A 400 1.61 -1.43 -17.35
N MET A 401 2.35 -1.74 -16.28
CA MET A 401 2.99 -0.73 -15.44
C MET A 401 3.88 0.22 -16.27
N ASN A 402 3.55 1.51 -16.25
CA ASN A 402 4.19 2.59 -17.02
C ASN A 402 3.98 2.55 -18.54
N ASN A 403 3.09 1.71 -19.06
CA ASN A 403 2.66 1.73 -20.46
C ASN A 403 1.15 1.92 -20.56
N ILE A 404 0.74 3.15 -20.86
CA ILE A 404 -0.63 3.65 -20.72
C ILE A 404 -1.25 3.75 -22.11
N LEU A 405 -2.47 3.22 -22.26
CA LEU A 405 -3.25 3.44 -23.47
C LEU A 405 -3.84 4.85 -23.41
N ASP A 406 -3.55 5.69 -24.41
CA ASP A 406 -4.13 7.02 -24.60
C ASP A 406 -4.89 7.04 -25.93
N HIS A 407 -6.21 7.17 -25.87
CA HIS A 407 -7.10 7.14 -27.04
C HIS A 407 -8.28 8.10 -26.87
N ARG A 408 -8.56 8.96 -27.86
CA ARG A 408 -9.60 10.02 -27.81
C ARG A 408 -9.63 10.87 -26.52
N GLY A 409 -8.47 11.10 -25.90
CA GLY A 409 -8.36 11.85 -24.65
C GLY A 409 -8.66 11.05 -23.38
N TYR A 410 -8.95 9.75 -23.51
CA TYR A 410 -9.07 8.80 -22.40
C TYR A 410 -7.75 8.08 -22.19
N ARG A 411 -7.35 7.96 -20.93
CA ARG A 411 -6.17 7.24 -20.50
C ARG A 411 -6.54 6.05 -19.64
N PHE A 412 -6.02 4.88 -20.00
CA PHE A 412 -6.25 3.63 -19.29
C PHE A 412 -4.96 3.16 -18.64
N PHE A 413 -5.02 3.02 -17.31
CA PHE A 413 -3.91 2.54 -16.50
C PHE A 413 -4.27 1.18 -15.94
N GLN A 414 -3.34 0.23 -16.03
CA GLN A 414 -3.47 -1.02 -15.32
C GLN A 414 -3.51 -0.74 -13.81
N SER A 415 -4.64 -1.01 -13.15
CA SER A 415 -4.81 -0.70 -11.72
C SER A 415 -4.76 -1.95 -10.86
N SER A 416 -5.57 -2.96 -11.19
CA SER A 416 -5.62 -4.26 -10.50
C SER A 416 -6.22 -5.32 -11.42
N PHE A 417 -6.56 -6.49 -10.88
CA PHE A 417 -7.13 -7.61 -11.62
C PHE A 417 -8.05 -8.43 -10.71
N ASP A 418 -8.90 -9.25 -11.31
CA ASP A 418 -9.80 -10.11 -10.56
C ASP A 418 -9.01 -11.25 -9.87
N PRO A 419 -9.38 -11.66 -8.64
CA PRO A 419 -8.65 -12.71 -7.91
C PRO A 419 -8.60 -14.08 -8.61
N ASP A 420 -9.46 -14.32 -9.60
CA ASP A 420 -9.47 -15.54 -10.42
C ASP A 420 -8.59 -15.42 -11.68
N GLU A 421 -7.84 -14.33 -11.82
CA GLU A 421 -6.90 -14.03 -12.92
C GLU A 421 -7.55 -13.99 -14.31
N LYS A 422 -8.86 -13.79 -14.39
CA LYS A 422 -9.62 -13.81 -15.66
C LYS A 422 -10.24 -12.46 -16.01
N GLY A 423 -9.76 -11.40 -15.39
CA GLY A 423 -10.27 -10.07 -15.59
C GLY A 423 -9.28 -9.00 -15.16
N THR A 424 -9.30 -7.89 -15.90
CA THR A 424 -8.48 -6.73 -15.62
C THR A 424 -9.34 -5.60 -15.05
N ILE A 425 -8.74 -4.81 -14.17
CA ILE A 425 -9.34 -3.59 -13.65
C ILE A 425 -8.45 -2.42 -14.07
N LEU A 426 -8.97 -1.62 -15.00
CA LEU A 426 -8.31 -0.43 -15.54
C LEU A 426 -8.83 0.82 -14.82
N SER A 427 -7.93 1.72 -14.47
CA SER A 427 -8.29 3.10 -14.10
C SER A 427 -8.44 3.93 -15.35
N VAL A 428 -9.55 4.63 -15.48
CA VAL A 428 -9.90 5.48 -16.63
C VAL A 428 -9.84 6.94 -16.20
N ASN A 429 -9.11 7.76 -16.93
CA ASN A 429 -9.04 9.20 -16.72
C ASN A 429 -9.25 9.94 -18.06
N HIS A 430 -10.12 10.94 -18.06
CA HIS A 430 -10.29 11.85 -19.19
C HIS A 430 -10.01 13.29 -18.74
N ASP A 431 -8.74 13.66 -18.77
CA ASP A 431 -8.24 14.99 -18.41
C ASP A 431 -7.20 15.51 -19.42
N PHE A 432 -7.55 15.50 -20.71
CA PHE A 432 -6.63 15.97 -21.75
C PHE A 432 -6.20 17.44 -21.52
N TRP A 433 -7.16 18.35 -21.30
CA TRP A 433 -6.87 19.78 -21.17
C TRP A 433 -6.20 20.15 -19.85
N GLY A 434 -6.65 19.60 -18.72
CA GLY A 434 -6.01 19.87 -17.42
C GLY A 434 -4.58 19.33 -17.40
N THR A 435 -4.37 18.11 -17.92
CA THR A 435 -3.03 17.55 -18.04
C THR A 435 -2.13 18.36 -18.98
N LEU A 436 -2.62 18.76 -20.16
CA LEU A 436 -1.83 19.57 -21.10
C LEU A 436 -1.40 20.90 -20.49
N VAL A 437 -2.34 21.63 -19.87
CA VAL A 437 -2.07 22.95 -19.28
C VAL A 437 -1.11 22.84 -18.09
N THR A 438 -1.29 21.84 -17.22
CA THR A 438 -0.36 21.59 -16.11
C THR A 438 1.04 21.21 -16.59
N TYR A 439 1.16 20.36 -17.62
CA TYR A 439 2.45 19.95 -18.18
C TYR A 439 3.20 21.10 -18.83
N ILE A 440 2.50 21.99 -19.56
CA ILE A 440 3.09 23.25 -20.04
C ILE A 440 3.62 24.07 -18.86
N GLY A 441 2.82 24.19 -17.79
CA GLY A 441 3.22 24.83 -16.55
C GLY A 441 4.48 24.22 -15.92
N TYR A 442 4.58 22.89 -15.83
CA TYR A 442 5.75 22.20 -15.29
C TYR A 442 7.00 22.38 -16.16
N MET A 443 6.86 22.32 -17.49
CA MET A 443 7.95 22.58 -18.42
C MET A 443 8.46 24.03 -18.28
N MET A 444 7.54 24.98 -18.17
CA MET A 444 7.87 26.39 -17.90
C MET A 444 8.53 26.58 -16.54
N LEU A 445 8.06 25.88 -15.50
CA LEU A 445 8.65 25.93 -14.16
C LEU A 445 10.09 25.44 -14.18
N TYR A 446 10.31 24.25 -14.75
CA TYR A 446 11.64 23.66 -14.89
C TYR A 446 12.59 24.58 -15.67
N PHE A 447 12.15 25.05 -16.84
CA PHE A 447 12.93 25.96 -17.66
C PHE A 447 13.20 27.29 -16.96
N GLY A 448 12.22 27.87 -16.28
CA GLY A 448 12.35 29.11 -15.51
C GLY A 448 13.34 28.98 -14.36
N LEU A 449 13.34 27.84 -13.64
CA LEU A 449 14.28 27.53 -12.57
C LEU A 449 15.71 27.35 -13.09
N MET A 450 15.88 26.71 -14.25
CA MET A 450 17.19 26.61 -14.89
C MET A 450 17.68 27.97 -15.40
N ALA A 451 16.82 28.72 -16.09
CA ALA A 451 17.15 30.01 -16.68
C ALA A 451 17.48 31.10 -15.65
N ILE A 452 16.86 31.08 -14.46
CA ILE A 452 17.12 32.10 -13.43
C ILE A 452 18.56 32.08 -12.93
N MET A 453 19.23 30.91 -12.98
CA MET A 453 20.64 30.76 -12.61
C MET A 453 21.59 31.50 -13.57
N PHE A 454 21.18 31.68 -14.84
CA PHE A 454 22.01 32.29 -15.88
C PHE A 454 21.55 33.71 -16.27
N SER A 455 20.40 34.17 -15.76
CA SER A 455 19.87 35.50 -16.10
C SER A 455 20.61 36.63 -15.39
N LYS A 456 21.21 37.53 -16.18
CA LYS A 456 21.98 38.71 -15.74
C LYS A 456 21.14 39.75 -14.98
N GLY A 457 19.82 39.78 -15.16
CA GLY A 457 18.90 40.70 -14.48
C GLY A 457 18.14 40.09 -13.29
N SER A 458 18.52 38.89 -12.87
CA SER A 458 17.87 38.19 -11.76
C SER A 458 18.25 38.76 -10.40
N ARG A 459 17.43 38.48 -9.37
CA ARG A 459 17.79 38.79 -7.98
C ARG A 459 19.07 38.09 -7.53
N PHE A 460 19.42 36.94 -8.12
CA PHE A 460 20.70 36.28 -7.90
C PHE A 460 21.86 37.12 -8.44
N SER A 461 21.71 37.72 -9.62
CA SER A 461 22.68 38.67 -10.18
C SER A 461 22.77 39.94 -9.33
N ASP A 462 21.64 40.49 -8.87
CA ASP A 462 21.65 41.64 -7.94
C ASP A 462 22.31 41.29 -6.60
N LEU A 463 22.04 40.10 -6.05
CA LEU A 463 22.73 39.60 -4.87
C LEU A 463 24.22 39.45 -5.17
N LYS A 464 24.61 38.89 -6.32
CA LYS A 464 26.01 38.79 -6.75
C LYS A 464 26.67 40.16 -6.81
N THR A 465 26.07 41.16 -7.46
CA THR A 465 26.61 42.52 -7.53
C THR A 465 26.64 43.21 -6.17
N ARG A 466 25.65 42.98 -5.30
CA ARG A 466 25.68 43.48 -3.91
C ARG A 466 26.77 42.79 -3.10
N LEU A 467 26.98 41.50 -3.31
CA LEU A 467 28.03 40.69 -2.66
C LEU A 467 29.41 41.14 -3.17
N GLU A 468 29.57 41.45 -4.46
CA GLU A 468 30.75 42.09 -5.04
C GLU A 468 31.01 43.49 -4.47
N LYS A 469 29.97 44.31 -4.25
CA LYS A 469 30.10 45.61 -3.58
C LYS A 469 30.43 45.49 -2.10
N VAL A 470 29.90 44.48 -1.41
CA VAL A 470 30.23 44.16 0.00
C VAL A 470 31.65 43.62 0.11
N LYS A 471 32.06 42.75 -0.81
CA LYS A 471 33.43 42.24 -1.01
C LYS A 471 34.43 43.38 -1.19
N ALA A 472 34.10 44.37 -2.04
CA ALA A 472 34.91 45.58 -2.22
C ALA A 472 35.00 46.47 -0.96
N LYS A 473 33.94 46.51 -0.12
CA LYS A 473 33.90 47.31 1.12
C LYS A 473 34.43 46.59 2.37
N LYS A 474 34.49 45.25 2.40
CA LYS A 474 34.85 44.45 3.58
C LYS A 474 35.95 43.43 3.31
N ALA A 475 36.93 43.79 2.48
CA ALA A 475 38.21 43.06 2.36
C ALA A 475 39.03 43.01 3.69
N LYS A 476 38.59 43.71 4.75
CA LYS A 476 39.26 43.71 6.07
C LYS A 476 38.47 43.10 7.24
N LEU A 477 37.24 42.61 7.04
CA LEU A 477 36.40 42.12 8.17
C LEU A 477 36.25 40.59 8.23
N LEU A 478 36.66 39.83 7.21
CA LEU A 478 36.47 38.37 7.19
C LEU A 478 37.59 37.59 7.89
N THR A 479 38.72 38.24 8.19
CA THR A 479 39.80 37.67 9.00
C THR A 479 39.36 37.39 10.45
N VAL A 480 38.29 38.03 10.92
CA VAL A 480 37.73 37.83 12.27
C VAL A 480 36.73 36.67 12.32
N LEU A 481 36.01 36.36 11.23
CA LEU A 481 35.02 35.27 11.23
C LEU A 481 35.67 33.88 11.07
N VAL A 482 36.82 33.82 10.39
CA VAL A 482 37.62 32.57 10.26
C VAL A 482 38.39 32.27 11.55
N LEU A 483 38.71 33.29 12.36
CA LEU A 483 39.36 33.10 13.66
C LEU A 483 38.39 32.62 14.77
N CYS A 484 37.08 32.87 14.62
CA CYS A 484 36.06 32.47 15.61
C CYS A 484 35.42 31.08 15.36
N LEU A 485 35.80 30.38 14.30
CA LEU A 485 35.34 29.01 14.01
C LEU A 485 36.46 27.95 14.15
N GLY A 486 37.64 28.36 14.63
CA GLY A 486 38.85 27.54 14.72
C GLY A 486 39.19 26.94 16.09
N LEU A 487 38.25 26.87 17.04
CA LEU A 487 38.48 26.23 18.35
C LEU A 487 37.27 25.38 18.76
N ASN A 488 37.19 24.18 18.20
CA ASN A 488 36.61 23.02 18.89
C ASN A 488 37.64 21.91 18.83
N THR A 489 38.59 21.96 19.76
CA THR A 489 39.44 20.82 20.12
C THR A 489 38.56 19.77 20.78
N PHE A 490 38.45 18.59 20.17
CA PHE A 490 37.95 17.40 20.84
C PHE A 490 38.96 17.03 21.93
N ALA A 491 38.54 17.20 23.19
CA ALA A 491 39.21 16.60 24.33
C ALA A 491 38.81 15.12 24.42
N GLN A 492 39.79 14.25 24.57
CA GLN A 492 39.60 12.91 25.14
C GLN A 492 38.97 13.05 26.52
N GLN A 493 37.90 12.30 26.75
CA GLN A 493 37.46 11.93 28.09
C GLN A 493 37.19 10.43 28.07
N GLU A 494 38.26 9.66 28.24
CA GLU A 494 38.15 8.36 28.89
C GLU A 494 38.02 8.63 30.38
N GLN A 495 36.88 8.24 30.94
CA GLN A 495 36.65 8.20 32.37
C GLN A 495 36.38 6.75 32.71
N HIS A 496 37.45 5.99 32.98
CA HIS A 496 37.35 4.72 33.67
C HIS A 496 37.47 4.99 35.17
N SER A 497 36.37 4.76 35.90
CA SER A 497 36.40 4.58 37.34
C SER A 497 37.09 3.25 37.67
N ALA A 498 37.97 3.29 38.65
CA ALA A 498 38.46 2.12 39.35
C ALA A 498 37.61 1.89 40.61
N ASP A 499 37.51 0.63 41.00
CA ASP A 499 36.70 0.04 42.09
C ASP A 499 35.21 -0.05 41.74
N ASP A 500 34.51 -1.17 41.92
CA ASP A 500 34.58 -2.15 43.01
C ASP A 500 33.83 -3.47 42.67
N GLY A 501 34.22 -4.58 43.33
CA GLY A 501 33.33 -5.71 43.60
C GLY A 501 33.69 -7.06 42.98
N HIS A 502 34.51 -7.86 43.70
CA HIS A 502 34.50 -9.31 43.55
C HIS A 502 33.22 -9.88 44.17
N ASP A 503 32.37 -10.53 43.38
CA ASP A 503 31.46 -11.56 43.89
C ASP A 503 31.46 -12.76 42.93
N HIS A 504 31.73 -13.93 43.49
CA HIS A 504 31.82 -15.20 42.77
C HIS A 504 30.49 -15.94 42.89
N GLY A 505 29.61 -15.76 41.91
CA GLY A 505 28.39 -16.56 41.73
C GLY A 505 28.36 -17.21 40.36
N HIS A 506 28.61 -18.51 40.27
CA HIS A 506 28.49 -19.27 39.01
C HIS A 506 27.03 -19.37 38.56
N GLN A 507 26.61 -18.49 37.65
CA GLN A 507 25.49 -18.71 36.73
C GLN A 507 26.02 -18.60 35.30
N PHE A 508 25.46 -19.38 34.37
CA PHE A 508 25.86 -19.41 32.97
C PHE A 508 25.73 -18.01 32.33
N GLU A 509 26.81 -17.25 32.25
CA GLU A 509 26.82 -15.94 31.59
C GLU A 509 26.89 -16.10 30.07
N GLN A 510 26.06 -15.31 29.38
CA GLN A 510 26.09 -15.15 27.93
C GLN A 510 27.49 -14.69 27.47
N PRO A 511 28.05 -15.24 26.39
CA PRO A 511 29.38 -14.84 25.92
C PRO A 511 29.41 -13.35 25.57
N THR A 512 30.42 -12.64 26.05
CA THR A 512 30.59 -11.21 25.77
C THR A 512 30.82 -10.96 24.28
N LYS A 513 30.42 -9.78 23.77
CA LYS A 513 30.65 -9.39 22.36
C LYS A 513 32.11 -9.59 21.93
N ALA A 514 33.07 -9.24 22.79
CA ALA A 514 34.49 -9.39 22.51
C ALA A 514 34.93 -10.86 22.31
N GLN A 515 34.36 -11.78 23.09
CA GLN A 515 34.61 -13.22 22.93
C GLN A 515 34.02 -13.74 21.62
N ILE A 516 32.79 -13.33 21.28
CA ILE A 516 32.11 -13.69 20.03
C ILE A 516 32.91 -13.19 18.82
N ASP A 517 33.30 -11.92 18.81
CA ASP A 517 34.05 -11.32 17.71
C ASP A 517 35.44 -11.95 17.54
N SER A 518 36.08 -12.36 18.63
CA SER A 518 37.34 -13.11 18.59
C SER A 518 37.18 -14.47 17.90
N VAL A 519 36.14 -15.22 18.26
CA VAL A 519 35.80 -16.51 17.63
C VAL A 519 35.46 -16.32 16.16
N LEU A 520 34.67 -15.29 15.80
CA LEU A 520 34.36 -14.96 14.42
C LEU A 520 35.63 -14.66 13.62
N LYS A 521 36.51 -13.80 14.13
CA LYS A 521 37.75 -13.43 13.45
C LYS A 521 38.70 -14.61 13.22
N ALA A 522 38.74 -15.56 14.16
CA ALA A 522 39.55 -16.76 14.03
C ALA A 522 39.00 -17.77 13.00
N ASN A 523 37.69 -17.77 12.76
CA ASN A 523 37.02 -18.80 11.96
C ASN A 523 36.39 -18.30 10.66
N ILE A 524 36.47 -17.00 10.36
CA ILE A 524 35.89 -16.41 9.16
C ILE A 524 36.60 -16.93 7.89
N VAL A 525 35.82 -17.16 6.84
CA VAL A 525 36.33 -17.61 5.54
C VAL A 525 37.10 -16.48 4.83
N PRO A 526 38.21 -16.76 4.13
CA PRO A 526 38.90 -15.76 3.31
C PRO A 526 38.00 -15.15 2.21
N LYS A 527 38.16 -13.86 1.94
CA LYS A 527 37.35 -13.13 0.95
C LYS A 527 37.31 -13.79 -0.43
N ALA A 528 38.45 -14.29 -0.91
CA ALA A 528 38.54 -14.94 -2.23
C ALA A 528 37.58 -16.13 -2.38
N HIS A 529 37.43 -16.95 -1.33
CA HIS A 529 36.50 -18.09 -1.36
C HIS A 529 35.05 -17.64 -1.13
N ALA A 530 34.84 -16.70 -0.20
CA ALA A 530 33.51 -16.12 0.03
C ALA A 530 32.94 -15.44 -1.23
N ASP A 531 33.79 -14.79 -2.04
CA ASP A 531 33.41 -14.21 -3.33
C ASP A 531 32.95 -15.29 -4.31
N LYS A 532 33.66 -16.44 -4.40
CA LYS A 532 33.22 -17.57 -5.24
C LYS A 532 31.86 -18.12 -4.80
N PHE A 533 31.64 -18.25 -3.50
CA PHE A 533 30.32 -18.62 -2.95
C PHE A 533 29.25 -17.57 -3.28
N GLY A 534 29.60 -16.29 -3.25
CA GLY A 534 28.73 -15.17 -3.63
C GLY A 534 28.21 -15.20 -5.07
N HIS A 535 28.86 -15.94 -5.97
CA HIS A 535 28.43 -16.09 -7.37
C HIS A 535 27.43 -17.23 -7.59
N LEU A 536 27.14 -18.05 -6.57
CA LEU A 536 26.03 -19.00 -6.67
C LEU A 536 24.72 -18.24 -6.79
N VAL A 537 23.78 -18.79 -7.56
CA VAL A 537 22.43 -18.23 -7.66
C VAL A 537 21.56 -18.85 -6.58
N ILE A 538 20.70 -18.03 -5.97
CA ILE A 538 19.64 -18.47 -5.05
C ILE A 538 18.28 -17.97 -5.56
N GLN A 539 17.23 -18.66 -5.15
CA GLN A 539 15.87 -18.16 -5.19
C GLN A 539 15.53 -17.57 -3.82
N ASP A 540 15.21 -16.27 -3.74
CA ASP A 540 14.83 -15.69 -2.45
C ASP A 540 13.42 -16.12 -2.00
N LEU A 541 13.00 -15.66 -0.81
CA LEU A 541 11.69 -15.97 -0.26
C LEU A 541 10.52 -15.42 -1.10
N SER A 542 10.78 -14.41 -1.95
CA SER A 542 9.81 -13.86 -2.90
C SER A 542 9.86 -14.54 -4.27
N GLY A 543 10.77 -15.49 -4.50
CA GLY A 543 10.95 -16.19 -5.76
C GLY A 543 11.91 -15.54 -6.76
N ARG A 544 12.53 -14.40 -6.42
CA ARG A 544 13.51 -13.72 -7.29
C ARG A 544 14.82 -14.50 -7.34
N MET A 545 15.29 -14.78 -8.55
CA MET A 545 16.62 -15.36 -8.80
C MET A 545 17.68 -14.29 -8.69
N MET A 546 18.68 -14.47 -7.82
CA MET A 546 19.79 -13.52 -7.65
C MET A 546 21.07 -14.21 -7.18
N PRO A 547 22.24 -13.59 -7.37
CA PRO A 547 23.47 -14.07 -6.75
C PRO A 547 23.38 -14.03 -5.21
N VAL A 548 24.02 -15.00 -4.55
CA VAL A 548 24.21 -15.00 -3.09
C VAL A 548 24.82 -13.69 -2.62
N ASN A 549 25.68 -13.05 -3.42
CA ASN A 549 26.25 -11.75 -3.10
C ASN A 549 25.19 -10.65 -2.89
N THR A 550 24.21 -10.55 -3.79
CA THR A 550 23.12 -9.58 -3.66
C THR A 550 22.30 -9.89 -2.42
N TYR A 551 21.91 -11.15 -2.25
CA TYR A 551 21.12 -11.56 -1.09
C TYR A 551 21.84 -11.31 0.23
N ALA A 552 23.12 -11.69 0.32
CA ALA A 552 23.95 -11.48 1.51
C ALA A 552 24.08 -9.99 1.85
N SER A 553 24.31 -9.14 0.84
CA SER A 553 24.34 -7.68 1.01
C SER A 553 23.00 -7.13 1.51
N GLU A 554 21.89 -7.56 0.91
CA GLU A 554 20.55 -7.17 1.34
C GLU A 554 20.23 -7.65 2.75
N PHE A 555 20.55 -8.91 3.07
CA PHE A 555 20.39 -9.52 4.38
C PHE A 555 21.11 -8.71 5.45
N LEU A 556 22.41 -8.47 5.26
CA LEU A 556 23.22 -7.75 6.23
C LEU A 556 22.73 -6.31 6.41
N ARG A 557 22.36 -5.63 5.32
CA ARG A 557 21.82 -4.26 5.37
C ARG A 557 20.44 -4.18 5.99
N LYS A 558 19.56 -5.17 5.76
CA LYS A 558 18.21 -5.23 6.36
C LYS A 558 18.29 -5.47 7.87
N VAL A 559 19.12 -6.42 8.30
CA VAL A 559 19.28 -6.80 9.70
C VAL A 559 20.10 -5.77 10.49
N SER A 560 21.26 -5.35 9.99
CA SER A 560 22.23 -4.53 10.74
C SER A 560 22.28 -3.04 10.39
N LYS A 561 21.67 -2.63 9.27
CA LYS A 561 21.85 -1.30 8.63
C LYS A 561 23.29 -0.99 8.20
N SER A 562 24.15 -1.99 8.10
CA SER A 562 25.53 -1.89 7.61
C SER A 562 25.74 -2.81 6.39
N ASP A 563 26.74 -2.49 5.56
CA ASP A 563 27.18 -3.35 4.45
C ASP A 563 28.32 -4.31 4.88
N THR A 564 28.84 -4.15 6.10
CA THR A 564 29.90 -4.97 6.71
C THR A 564 29.61 -5.21 8.19
N TYR A 565 30.17 -6.29 8.75
CA TYR A 565 30.15 -6.58 10.19
C TYR A 565 31.58 -6.76 10.68
N GLU A 566 32.05 -5.90 11.61
CA GLU A 566 33.41 -5.95 12.18
C GLU A 566 34.55 -6.09 11.12
N GLY A 567 34.35 -5.47 9.95
CA GLY A 567 35.31 -5.49 8.82
C GLY A 567 35.14 -6.65 7.83
N PHE A 568 34.26 -7.62 8.12
CA PHE A 568 33.88 -8.69 7.21
C PHE A 568 32.82 -8.21 6.21
N ASP A 569 32.97 -8.64 4.96
CA ASP A 569 31.95 -8.37 3.95
C ASP A 569 30.73 -9.28 4.09
N ALA A 570 29.67 -8.94 3.36
CA ALA A 570 28.41 -9.64 3.44
C ALA A 570 28.50 -11.13 3.05
N ASN A 571 29.34 -11.50 2.07
CA ASN A 571 29.51 -12.89 1.65
C ASN A 571 30.11 -13.72 2.80
N GLN A 572 31.15 -13.19 3.44
CA GLN A 572 31.81 -13.81 4.59
C GLN A 572 30.83 -14.00 5.75
N VAL A 573 30.07 -12.95 6.07
CA VAL A 573 29.06 -12.98 7.14
C VAL A 573 27.99 -14.02 6.85
N PHE A 574 27.39 -13.99 5.65
CA PHE A 574 26.32 -14.90 5.28
C PHE A 574 26.79 -16.37 5.25
N LEU A 575 28.01 -16.64 4.76
CA LEU A 575 28.55 -18.00 4.83
C LEU A 575 28.80 -18.45 6.27
N SER A 576 29.25 -17.54 7.14
CA SER A 576 29.43 -17.82 8.57
C SER A 576 28.12 -18.13 9.29
N THR A 577 26.99 -17.49 8.89
CA THR A 577 25.67 -17.80 9.46
C THR A 577 25.22 -19.23 9.16
N GLN A 578 25.58 -19.74 7.98
CA GLN A 578 25.29 -21.12 7.58
C GLN A 578 26.20 -22.14 8.28
N GLU A 579 27.46 -21.77 8.53
CA GLU A 579 28.45 -22.66 9.14
C GLU A 579 28.27 -22.80 10.65
N SER A 580 28.01 -21.69 11.34
CA SER A 580 27.89 -21.65 12.80
C SER A 580 26.59 -20.97 13.26
N PRO A 581 25.40 -21.50 12.93
CA PRO A 581 24.13 -20.84 13.27
C PRO A 581 24.02 -20.48 14.75
N ARG A 582 24.38 -21.41 15.65
CA ARG A 582 24.32 -21.24 17.11
C ARG A 582 25.15 -20.05 17.63
N LEU A 583 26.26 -19.72 16.96
CA LEU A 583 27.05 -18.55 17.32
C LEU A 583 26.28 -17.27 17.02
N TRP A 584 25.66 -17.20 15.84
CA TRP A 584 24.92 -16.04 15.34
C TRP A 584 23.60 -15.77 16.06
N TYR A 585 23.08 -16.72 16.84
CA TYR A 585 22.00 -16.45 17.81
C TYR A 585 22.40 -15.38 18.84
N ASN A 586 23.68 -15.35 19.22
CA ASN A 586 24.22 -14.47 20.26
C ASN A 586 24.93 -13.22 19.69
N VAL A 587 25.08 -13.11 18.38
CA VAL A 587 25.74 -11.95 17.76
C VAL A 587 24.78 -10.75 17.75
N PRO A 588 25.16 -9.60 18.35
CA PRO A 588 24.31 -8.42 18.35
C PRO A 588 24.33 -7.74 16.98
N ILE A 589 23.46 -8.20 16.08
CA ILE A 589 23.36 -7.74 14.69
C ILE A 589 22.02 -7.09 14.36
N ILE A 590 20.96 -7.36 15.13
CA ILE A 590 19.61 -6.86 14.84
C ILE A 590 19.54 -5.37 15.22
N TYR A 591 19.34 -4.52 14.22
CA TYR A 591 19.28 -3.08 14.42
C TYR A 591 17.92 -2.62 14.94
N LEU A 592 17.93 -1.92 16.07
CA LEU A 592 16.80 -1.19 16.62
C LEU A 592 17.13 0.31 16.67
N ARG A 593 16.35 1.14 15.97
CA ARG A 593 16.60 2.59 15.92
C ARG A 593 16.36 3.22 17.31
N PRO A 594 17.35 3.92 17.91
CA PRO A 594 17.16 4.61 19.18
C PRO A 594 16.01 5.62 19.13
N MET A 595 15.32 5.84 20.26
CA MET A 595 14.17 6.74 20.43
C MET A 595 12.89 6.29 19.71
N GLU A 596 12.98 5.72 18.51
CA GLU A 596 11.82 5.19 17.76
C GLU A 596 11.36 3.81 18.24
N THR A 597 12.24 3.07 18.94
CA THR A 597 11.98 1.67 19.36
C THR A 597 11.94 1.49 20.87
N ASP A 598 11.89 2.56 21.65
CA ASP A 598 11.96 2.51 23.12
C ASP A 598 10.83 1.65 23.72
N SER A 599 9.61 1.75 23.19
CA SER A 599 8.49 0.90 23.60
C SER A 599 8.75 -0.59 23.31
N LEU A 600 9.38 -0.92 22.18
CA LEU A 600 9.73 -2.31 21.85
C LEU A 600 10.84 -2.82 22.75
N ARG A 601 11.86 -2.00 23.04
CA ARG A 601 12.97 -2.35 23.92
C ARG A 601 12.49 -2.69 25.33
N ASN A 602 11.51 -1.93 25.84
CA ASN A 602 10.87 -2.23 27.13
C ASN A 602 10.16 -3.59 27.12
N ILE A 603 9.48 -3.96 26.02
CA ILE A 603 8.80 -5.27 25.89
C ILE A 603 9.83 -6.41 25.80
N ILE A 604 10.90 -6.21 25.03
CA ILE A 604 11.96 -7.20 24.83
C ILE A 604 12.78 -7.40 26.12
N GLY A 605 12.91 -6.35 26.94
CA GLY A 605 13.72 -6.34 28.15
C GLY A 605 15.18 -5.95 27.91
N VAL A 606 15.47 -5.20 26.84
CA VAL A 606 16.83 -4.76 26.50
C VAL A 606 17.09 -3.29 26.84
N PRO A 607 18.36 -2.89 27.06
CA PRO A 607 18.70 -1.51 27.35
C PRO A 607 18.22 -0.50 26.28
N LYS A 608 17.87 0.71 26.74
CA LYS A 608 17.58 1.84 25.83
C LYS A 608 18.82 2.38 25.13
N GLU A 609 19.99 2.09 25.68
CA GLU A 609 21.28 2.37 25.06
C GLU A 609 21.68 1.26 24.08
N GLY A 610 22.49 1.58 23.08
CA GLY A 610 22.87 0.63 22.03
C GLY A 610 21.93 0.60 20.81
N LYS A 611 22.47 0.11 19.69
CA LYS A 611 21.79 0.09 18.38
C LYS A 611 21.55 -1.32 17.85
N HIS A 612 22.25 -2.32 18.38
CA HIS A 612 22.26 -3.68 17.86
C HIS A 612 22.07 -4.67 19.00
N PHE A 613 21.21 -5.66 18.77
CA PHE A 613 20.79 -6.67 19.74
C PHE A 613 20.88 -8.06 19.13
N ALA A 614 21.05 -9.07 19.96
CA ALA A 614 21.17 -10.46 19.54
C ALA A 614 19.79 -11.07 19.30
N LEU A 615 19.71 -12.17 18.54
CA LEU A 615 18.42 -12.83 18.32
C LEU A 615 17.86 -13.41 19.64
N VAL A 616 18.74 -13.94 20.49
CA VAL A 616 18.38 -14.47 21.82
C VAL A 616 17.66 -13.45 22.69
N ASP A 617 17.94 -12.15 22.54
CA ASP A 617 17.28 -11.10 23.31
C ASP A 617 15.75 -11.07 23.08
N PHE A 618 15.31 -11.51 21.90
CA PHE A 618 13.90 -11.52 21.48
C PHE A 618 13.15 -12.79 21.88
N LEU A 619 13.83 -13.76 22.48
CA LEU A 619 13.26 -15.02 22.95
C LEU A 619 13.09 -14.98 24.47
N ASP A 620 12.00 -15.56 24.97
CA ASP A 620 11.79 -15.73 26.41
C ASP A 620 12.75 -16.78 26.98
N GLU A 621 13.35 -16.48 28.12
CA GLU A 621 14.37 -17.32 28.74
C GLU A 621 13.82 -18.66 29.27
N LYS A 622 12.51 -18.75 29.55
CA LYS A 622 11.89 -19.94 30.16
C LYS A 622 11.44 -20.96 29.13
N ASP A 623 10.82 -20.50 28.05
CA ASP A 623 10.18 -21.38 27.05
C ASP A 623 10.66 -21.14 25.61
N GLY A 624 11.54 -20.16 25.38
CA GLY A 624 12.04 -19.81 24.05
C GLY A 624 10.99 -19.14 23.15
N SER A 625 9.84 -18.74 23.69
CA SER A 625 8.78 -18.08 22.92
C SER A 625 9.21 -16.70 22.44
N TYR A 626 8.72 -16.29 21.27
CA TYR A 626 9.06 -14.99 20.69
C TYR A 626 8.30 -13.85 21.40
N LYS A 627 9.03 -12.99 22.13
CA LYS A 627 8.47 -11.94 23.01
C LYS A 627 7.52 -10.97 22.32
N LEU A 628 7.72 -10.71 21.01
CA LEU A 628 6.88 -9.78 20.26
C LEU A 628 5.65 -10.43 19.61
N ALA A 629 5.52 -11.77 19.66
CA ALA A 629 4.42 -12.49 19.02
C ALA A 629 3.01 -11.98 19.40
N PRO A 630 2.69 -11.68 20.67
CA PRO A 630 1.35 -11.23 21.07
C PRO A 630 0.91 -9.91 20.42
N TYR A 631 1.87 -9.08 19.99
CA TYR A 631 1.62 -7.75 19.44
C TYR A 631 1.53 -7.75 17.90
N LEU A 632 1.94 -8.84 17.25
CA LEU A 632 1.98 -8.91 15.78
C LEU A 632 0.58 -8.91 15.16
N ASN A 633 -0.38 -9.59 15.79
CA ASN A 633 -1.71 -9.76 15.21
C ASN A 633 -2.41 -8.40 14.99
N ASP A 634 -2.34 -7.51 15.99
CA ASP A 634 -2.84 -6.14 15.88
C ASP A 634 -2.13 -5.38 14.75
N ALA A 635 -0.80 -5.44 14.70
CA ALA A 635 -0.04 -4.72 13.69
C ALA A 635 -0.32 -5.23 12.27
N TYR A 636 -0.32 -6.55 12.04
CA TYR A 636 -0.51 -7.15 10.71
C TYR A 636 -1.95 -7.09 10.21
N ASN A 637 -2.95 -7.09 11.10
CA ASN A 637 -4.36 -6.92 10.73
C ASN A 637 -4.78 -5.44 10.60
N THR A 638 -3.96 -4.51 11.09
CA THR A 638 -4.19 -3.07 10.86
C THR A 638 -3.73 -2.69 9.45
N THR A 639 -4.65 -2.13 8.66
CA THR A 639 -4.40 -1.77 7.27
C THR A 639 -3.37 -0.66 7.11
N VAL A 640 -3.37 0.36 7.99
CA VAL A 640 -2.39 1.45 7.99
C VAL A 640 -1.69 1.53 9.36
N PRO A 641 -0.51 0.88 9.49
CA PRO A 641 0.21 0.83 10.75
C PRO A 641 0.63 2.21 11.24
N ASN A 642 0.35 2.52 12.51
CA ASN A 642 0.92 3.69 13.17
C ASN A 642 2.45 3.54 13.34
N GLY A 643 3.13 4.60 13.81
CA GLY A 643 4.59 4.60 13.96
C GLY A 643 5.13 3.42 14.79
N TYR A 644 4.46 3.05 15.90
CA TYR A 644 4.82 1.91 16.73
C TYR A 644 4.62 0.58 15.99
N GLN A 645 3.45 0.36 15.39
CA GLN A 645 3.12 -0.85 14.64
C GLN A 645 4.07 -1.04 13.45
N LYS A 646 4.45 0.05 12.77
CA LYS A 646 5.47 0.02 11.70
C LYS A 646 6.82 -0.43 12.23
N LYS A 647 7.29 0.12 13.36
CA LYS A 647 8.55 -0.31 13.99
C LYS A 647 8.49 -1.76 14.47
N LEU A 648 7.33 -2.21 14.95
CA LEU A 648 7.10 -3.59 15.34
C LEU A 648 7.21 -4.53 14.13
N LYS A 649 6.55 -4.23 13.01
CA LYS A 649 6.67 -4.99 11.75
C LYS A 649 8.11 -5.02 11.25
N GLU A 650 8.76 -3.86 11.14
CA GLU A 650 10.18 -3.76 10.72
C GLU A 650 11.11 -4.58 11.63
N THR A 651 10.83 -4.63 12.93
CA THR A 651 11.63 -5.40 13.90
C THR A 651 11.39 -6.89 13.72
N HIS A 652 10.13 -7.31 13.62
CA HIS A 652 9.77 -8.70 13.36
C HIS A 652 10.35 -9.21 12.05
N GLU A 653 10.31 -8.43 10.97
CA GLU A 653 10.93 -8.77 9.69
C GLU A 653 12.44 -9.02 9.83
N ARG A 654 13.17 -8.22 10.62
CA ARG A 654 14.60 -8.43 10.87
C ARG A 654 14.87 -9.70 11.67
N VAL A 655 14.10 -9.93 12.73
CA VAL A 655 14.22 -11.13 13.57
C VAL A 655 13.91 -12.38 12.75
N SER A 656 12.79 -12.38 12.03
CA SER A 656 12.36 -13.47 11.16
C SER A 656 13.36 -13.73 10.04
N LEU A 657 13.87 -12.69 9.37
CA LEU A 657 14.90 -12.83 8.35
C LEU A 657 16.18 -13.47 8.90
N LEU A 658 16.63 -13.08 10.09
CA LEU A 658 17.78 -13.70 10.74
C LEU A 658 17.48 -15.14 11.14
N SER A 659 16.34 -15.43 11.78
CA SER A 659 15.93 -16.79 12.18
C SER A 659 15.88 -17.73 10.97
N ASN A 660 15.17 -17.34 9.92
CA ASN A 660 15.06 -18.09 8.67
C ASN A 660 16.43 -18.34 8.04
N THR A 661 17.34 -17.37 8.11
CA THR A 661 18.69 -17.52 7.60
C THR A 661 19.50 -18.52 8.43
N LEU A 662 19.40 -18.47 9.76
CA LEU A 662 20.11 -19.38 10.67
C LEU A 662 19.58 -20.82 10.62
N GLU A 663 18.29 -20.99 10.38
CA GLU A 663 17.68 -22.30 10.15
C GLU A 663 18.06 -22.90 8.78
N GLY A 664 18.56 -22.06 7.88
CA GLY A 664 18.98 -22.42 6.53
C GLY A 664 17.85 -22.36 5.49
N LEU A 665 16.70 -21.78 5.84
CA LEU A 665 15.54 -21.62 4.94
C LEU A 665 15.86 -20.70 3.75
N SER A 666 16.73 -19.70 3.95
CA SER A 666 17.06 -18.71 2.92
C SER A 666 17.95 -19.24 1.79
N LEU A 667 18.70 -20.33 2.01
CA LEU A 667 19.67 -20.83 1.05
C LEU A 667 19.03 -21.82 0.07
N LYS A 668 18.10 -21.31 -0.75
CA LYS A 668 17.42 -22.10 -1.79
C LYS A 668 18.29 -22.18 -3.04
N ILE A 669 19.19 -23.15 -3.05
CA ILE A 669 20.17 -23.38 -4.14
C ILE A 669 19.88 -24.63 -4.97
N PHE A 670 18.90 -25.45 -4.57
CA PHE A 670 18.60 -26.73 -5.20
C PHE A 670 17.30 -26.68 -6.00
N PRO A 671 17.33 -26.62 -7.35
CA PRO A 671 16.12 -26.72 -8.17
C PRO A 671 15.40 -28.06 -7.97
N ILE A 672 14.06 -28.03 -7.95
CA ILE A 672 13.24 -29.24 -8.05
C ILE A 672 13.11 -29.60 -9.54
N PRO A 673 13.53 -30.80 -9.98
CA PRO A 673 13.43 -31.17 -11.39
C PRO A 673 11.97 -31.31 -11.84
N ASN A 674 11.64 -30.75 -13.01
CA ASN A 674 10.31 -30.78 -13.63
C ASN A 674 9.20 -30.18 -12.74
N ASP A 675 9.52 -29.12 -11.99
CA ASP A 675 8.54 -28.34 -11.24
C ASP A 675 7.99 -27.23 -12.14
N ASP A 676 6.66 -27.21 -12.33
CA ASP A 676 5.98 -26.26 -13.24
C ASP A 676 6.22 -24.78 -12.85
N ASN A 677 6.50 -24.52 -11.57
CA ASN A 677 6.76 -23.19 -11.04
C ASN A 677 8.25 -22.88 -10.87
N ASN A 678 9.15 -23.73 -11.38
CA ASN A 678 10.60 -23.55 -11.26
C ASN A 678 11.07 -23.34 -9.80
N LYS A 679 10.46 -24.07 -8.85
CA LYS A 679 10.76 -23.93 -7.43
C LYS A 679 12.13 -24.50 -7.06
N TRP A 680 12.89 -23.73 -6.30
CA TRP A 680 14.15 -24.15 -5.69
C TRP A 680 13.95 -24.30 -4.19
N ILE A 681 14.66 -25.24 -3.60
CA ILE A 681 14.56 -25.56 -2.18
C ILE A 681 15.91 -25.42 -1.48
N SER A 682 15.82 -25.13 -0.20
CA SER A 682 16.92 -25.22 0.75
C SER A 682 17.09 -26.65 1.26
N ASN A 683 18.24 -26.95 1.88
CA ASN A 683 18.42 -28.20 2.62
C ASN A 683 17.41 -28.30 3.78
N TYR A 684 17.01 -27.16 4.39
CA TYR A 684 15.98 -27.12 5.42
C TYR A 684 14.61 -27.62 4.91
N GLU A 685 14.13 -27.07 3.80
CA GLU A 685 12.86 -27.49 3.17
C GLU A 685 12.90 -28.96 2.72
N TYR A 686 14.04 -29.42 2.21
CA TYR A 686 14.24 -30.83 1.88
C TYR A 686 14.05 -31.74 3.11
N ARG A 687 14.53 -31.36 4.30
CA ARG A 687 14.35 -32.18 5.51
C ARG A 687 12.89 -32.29 5.94
N LEU A 688 12.08 -31.26 5.66
CA LEU A 688 10.64 -31.29 5.94
C LEU A 688 9.88 -32.17 4.95
N ASN A 689 10.33 -32.23 3.70
CA ASN A 689 9.71 -33.06 2.67
C ASN A 689 10.76 -33.73 1.76
N PRO A 690 11.36 -34.85 2.19
CA PRO A 690 12.46 -35.50 1.46
C PRO A 690 12.02 -36.22 0.18
N THR A 691 10.71 -36.36 -0.04
CA THR A 691 10.12 -37.05 -1.20
C THR A 691 9.94 -36.17 -2.44
N VAL A 692 10.20 -34.86 -2.32
CA VAL A 692 10.03 -33.90 -3.44
C VAL A 692 10.96 -34.21 -4.62
N ILE A 693 12.16 -34.73 -4.34
CA ILE A 693 13.14 -35.09 -5.38
C ILE A 693 13.08 -36.60 -5.62
N LYS A 694 12.64 -37.00 -6.82
CA LYS A 694 12.48 -38.41 -7.21
C LYS A 694 13.79 -39.11 -7.60
N ASP A 695 14.72 -38.39 -8.21
CA ASP A 695 16.03 -38.94 -8.61
C ASP A 695 16.89 -39.24 -7.38
N SER A 696 17.27 -40.49 -7.17
CA SER A 696 17.97 -40.92 -5.94
C SER A 696 19.38 -40.33 -5.80
N LEU A 697 20.08 -40.07 -6.91
CA LEU A 697 21.44 -39.52 -6.89
C LEU A 697 21.41 -38.03 -6.52
N TYR A 698 20.52 -37.27 -7.17
CA TYR A 698 20.31 -35.87 -6.88
C TYR A 698 19.70 -35.67 -5.49
N ASN A 699 18.78 -36.55 -5.06
CA ASN A 699 18.23 -36.54 -3.71
C ASN A 699 19.34 -36.65 -2.65
N ASN A 700 20.28 -37.59 -2.82
CA ASN A 700 21.45 -37.72 -1.93
C ASN A 700 22.38 -36.49 -1.97
N PHE A 701 22.53 -35.87 -3.14
CA PHE A 701 23.30 -34.64 -3.31
C PHE A 701 22.65 -33.45 -2.59
N VAL A 702 21.33 -33.27 -2.67
CA VAL A 702 20.61 -32.22 -1.94
C VAL A 702 20.66 -32.46 -0.43
N LYS A 703 20.50 -33.72 0.00
CA LYS A 703 20.56 -34.12 1.40
C LYS A 703 21.89 -33.79 2.06
N ASN A 704 22.99 -34.19 1.44
CA ASN A 704 24.32 -34.16 2.06
C ASN A 704 25.26 -33.09 1.48
N GLY A 705 25.07 -32.67 0.24
CA GLY A 705 26.05 -31.88 -0.52
C GLY A 705 26.45 -30.58 0.16
N PHE A 706 25.49 -29.82 0.68
CA PHE A 706 25.79 -28.57 1.39
C PHE A 706 26.48 -28.82 2.74
N GLN A 707 26.09 -29.88 3.47
CA GLN A 707 26.77 -30.26 4.72
C GLN A 707 28.21 -30.71 4.45
N THR A 708 28.44 -31.47 3.38
CA THR A 708 29.78 -31.85 2.91
C THR A 708 30.59 -30.61 2.54
N TYR A 709 29.99 -29.61 1.89
CA TYR A 709 30.65 -28.33 1.60
C TYR A 709 31.07 -27.59 2.87
N LEU A 710 30.19 -27.49 3.87
CA LEU A 710 30.56 -26.85 5.15
C LEU A 710 31.67 -27.62 5.89
N PHE A 711 31.67 -28.95 5.79
CA PHE A 711 32.74 -29.79 6.36
C PHE A 711 34.08 -29.58 5.65
N THR A 712 34.12 -29.61 4.31
CA THR A 712 35.35 -29.39 3.55
C THR A 712 35.86 -27.96 3.70
N LEU A 713 34.96 -26.98 3.77
CA LEU A 713 35.29 -25.58 4.07
C LEU A 713 35.99 -25.44 5.43
N ASN A 714 35.49 -26.12 6.46
CA ASN A 714 36.12 -26.11 7.78
C ASN A 714 37.52 -26.74 7.80
N ASN A 715 37.72 -27.82 7.04
CA ASN A 715 39.05 -28.41 6.87
C ASN A 715 39.98 -27.48 6.07
N ALA A 716 39.48 -26.86 5.00
CA ALA A 716 40.22 -25.91 4.16
C ALA A 716 40.71 -24.70 4.95
N LYS A 717 39.93 -24.19 5.91
CA LYS A 717 40.36 -23.10 6.80
C LYS A 717 41.57 -23.47 7.67
N ARG A 718 41.74 -24.76 8.00
CA ARG A 718 42.89 -25.26 8.78
C ARG A 718 44.10 -25.57 7.92
N SER A 719 43.89 -26.15 6.74
CA SER A 719 44.97 -26.55 5.81
C SER A 719 45.45 -25.42 4.90
N GLY A 720 44.62 -24.41 4.65
CA GLY A 720 44.83 -23.35 3.66
C GLY A 720 44.46 -23.72 2.22
N ASP A 721 44.05 -24.98 1.97
CA ASP A 721 43.68 -25.47 0.63
C ASP A 721 42.16 -25.57 0.48
N PHE A 722 41.59 -24.72 -0.40
CA PHE A 722 40.16 -24.62 -0.67
C PHE A 722 39.71 -25.41 -1.91
N SER A 723 40.60 -26.12 -2.59
CA SER A 723 40.31 -26.78 -3.87
C SER A 723 39.11 -27.73 -3.82
N GLU A 724 38.97 -28.55 -2.77
CA GLU A 724 37.83 -29.46 -2.60
C GLU A 724 36.51 -28.74 -2.32
N ALA A 725 36.56 -27.64 -1.55
CA ALA A 725 35.38 -26.81 -1.31
C ALA A 725 34.91 -26.10 -2.58
N GLU A 726 35.85 -25.66 -3.42
CA GLU A 726 35.57 -25.03 -4.71
C GLU A 726 34.97 -26.01 -5.72
N LYS A 727 35.44 -27.26 -5.77
CA LYS A 727 34.82 -28.33 -6.59
C LYS A 727 33.34 -28.53 -6.25
N LEU A 728 32.96 -28.42 -4.98
CA LEU A 728 31.57 -28.50 -4.55
C LEU A 728 30.75 -27.28 -4.97
N LEU A 729 31.32 -26.06 -4.93
CA LEU A 729 30.66 -24.87 -5.47
C LEU A 729 30.39 -25.01 -6.97
N GLU A 730 31.38 -25.51 -7.73
CA GLU A 730 31.19 -25.80 -9.15
C GLU A 730 30.13 -26.88 -9.38
N ALA A 731 30.08 -27.92 -8.53
CA ALA A 731 29.05 -28.94 -8.59
C ALA A 731 27.65 -28.35 -8.36
N PHE A 732 27.47 -27.48 -7.36
CA PHE A 732 26.21 -26.76 -7.16
C PHE A 732 25.81 -25.97 -8.40
N LYS A 733 26.73 -25.16 -8.95
CA LYS A 733 26.48 -24.37 -10.17
C LYS A 733 26.07 -25.26 -11.35
N LYS A 734 26.76 -26.39 -11.57
CA LYS A 734 26.41 -27.35 -12.63
C LYS A 734 25.03 -27.96 -12.41
N THR A 735 24.66 -28.28 -11.17
CA THR A 735 23.30 -28.78 -10.87
C THR A 735 22.21 -27.73 -11.07
N GLN A 736 22.48 -26.48 -10.71
CA GLN A 736 21.60 -25.34 -10.97
C GLN A 736 21.35 -25.16 -12.47
N GLN A 737 22.42 -25.21 -13.28
CA GLN A 737 22.34 -25.13 -14.74
C GLN A 737 21.63 -26.33 -15.36
N LYS A 738 21.79 -27.53 -14.79
CA LYS A 738 21.17 -28.76 -15.33
C LYS A 738 19.67 -28.83 -15.04
N TYR A 739 19.27 -28.58 -13.79
CA TYR A 739 17.90 -28.82 -13.32
C TYR A 739 17.05 -27.55 -13.19
N GLY A 740 17.67 -26.36 -13.19
CA GLY A 740 16.98 -25.06 -13.08
C GLY A 740 17.27 -24.13 -14.27
N ALA A 741 17.55 -24.68 -15.45
CA ALA A 741 18.02 -23.94 -16.63
C ALA A 741 17.08 -22.80 -17.05
N GLU A 742 15.77 -22.97 -16.90
CA GLU A 742 14.74 -22.01 -17.33
C GLU A 742 14.83 -20.67 -16.61
N VAL A 743 15.18 -20.70 -15.32
CA VAL A 743 15.24 -19.51 -14.45
C VAL A 743 16.67 -19.14 -14.04
N MET A 744 17.68 -19.90 -14.49
CA MET A 744 19.08 -19.66 -14.14
C MET A 744 19.62 -18.38 -14.79
N LEU A 745 20.31 -17.56 -14.01
CA LEU A 745 20.98 -16.36 -14.51
C LEU A 745 22.22 -16.73 -15.34
N SER A 746 22.45 -16.00 -16.44
CA SER A 746 23.69 -16.16 -17.21
C SER A 746 24.89 -15.64 -16.42
N ASP A 747 26.06 -16.23 -16.63
CA ASP A 747 27.29 -15.85 -15.92
C ASP A 747 27.61 -14.35 -16.04
N LYS A 748 27.36 -13.77 -17.22
CA LYS A 748 27.53 -12.33 -17.44
C LYS A 748 26.58 -11.47 -16.59
N LYS A 749 25.32 -11.90 -16.40
CA LYS A 749 24.36 -11.20 -15.54
C LYS A 749 24.81 -11.25 -14.08
N VAL A 750 25.19 -12.45 -13.61
CA VAL A 750 25.72 -12.64 -12.25
C VAL A 750 26.92 -11.75 -11.98
N GLU A 751 27.93 -11.76 -12.88
CA GLU A 751 29.13 -10.93 -12.74
C GLU A 751 28.80 -9.44 -12.74
N THR A 752 27.91 -8.99 -13.64
CA THR A 752 27.49 -7.58 -13.70
C THR A 752 26.81 -7.14 -12.42
N GLU A 753 25.95 -7.98 -11.84
CA GLU A 753 25.25 -7.67 -10.59
C GLU A 753 26.21 -7.62 -9.38
N VAL A 754 27.14 -8.58 -9.29
CA VAL A 754 28.20 -8.57 -8.27
C VAL A 754 29.07 -7.31 -8.38
N LEU A 755 29.45 -6.91 -9.60
CA LEU A 755 30.21 -5.68 -9.84
C LEU A 755 29.39 -4.42 -9.49
N TYR A 756 28.10 -4.40 -9.82
CA TYR A 756 27.20 -3.32 -9.46
C TYR A 756 27.14 -3.11 -7.95
N ASN A 757 26.95 -4.20 -7.19
CA ASN A 757 26.96 -4.18 -5.72
C ASN A 757 28.30 -3.72 -5.15
N LYS A 758 29.41 -4.22 -5.72
CA LYS A 758 30.77 -3.86 -5.29
C LYS A 758 31.11 -2.39 -5.53
N TYR A 759 30.69 -1.84 -6.68
CA TYR A 759 30.95 -0.45 -7.01
C TYR A 759 30.04 0.51 -6.26
N ASP A 760 28.80 0.11 -5.95
CA ASP A 760 27.83 0.93 -5.23
C ASP A 760 27.77 2.36 -5.80
N ILE A 761 27.53 2.42 -7.11
CA ILE A 761 27.74 3.62 -7.93
C ILE A 761 26.94 4.79 -7.37
N PHE A 762 25.69 4.58 -7.02
CA PHE A 762 24.80 5.65 -6.55
C PHE A 762 25.24 6.23 -5.18
N LYS A 763 25.64 5.38 -4.23
CA LYS A 763 26.12 5.85 -2.91
C LYS A 763 27.43 6.62 -3.01
N LYS A 764 28.32 6.22 -3.92
CA LYS A 764 29.60 6.93 -4.15
C LYS A 764 29.41 8.22 -4.95
N LEU A 765 28.58 8.21 -5.99
CA LEU A 765 28.38 9.34 -6.89
C LEU A 765 27.83 10.57 -6.16
N TYR A 766 26.88 10.38 -5.23
CA TYR A 766 26.39 11.47 -4.39
C TYR A 766 27.51 12.18 -3.61
N LYS A 767 28.45 11.42 -3.02
CA LYS A 767 29.60 11.99 -2.31
C LYS A 767 30.51 12.75 -3.25
N TRP A 768 30.78 12.22 -4.45
CA TRP A 768 31.59 12.91 -5.46
C TRP A 768 30.93 14.19 -5.96
N PHE A 769 29.61 14.21 -6.19
CA PHE A 769 28.89 15.45 -6.49
C PHE A 769 28.95 16.44 -5.34
N MET A 770 28.87 15.98 -4.09
CA MET A 770 29.02 16.84 -2.91
C MET A 770 30.44 17.40 -2.78
N TYR A 771 31.48 16.59 -3.04
CA TYR A 771 32.88 17.02 -3.04
C TYR A 771 33.17 17.99 -4.17
N ALA A 772 32.76 17.68 -5.40
CA ALA A 772 32.89 18.57 -6.53
C ALA A 772 32.15 19.88 -6.28
N GLY A 773 30.91 19.83 -5.79
CA GLY A 773 30.14 21.02 -5.41
C GLY A 773 30.81 21.85 -4.32
N SER A 774 31.35 21.21 -3.27
CA SER A 774 32.06 21.88 -2.17
C SER A 774 33.39 22.48 -2.63
N LEU A 775 34.13 21.76 -3.47
CA LEU A 775 35.38 22.22 -4.08
C LEU A 775 35.12 23.44 -4.98
N MET A 776 34.10 23.36 -5.84
CA MET A 776 33.66 24.48 -6.67
C MET A 776 33.19 25.66 -5.81
N PHE A 777 32.54 25.41 -4.68
CA PHE A 777 32.16 26.45 -3.72
C PHE A 777 33.37 27.11 -3.06
N VAL A 778 34.38 26.34 -2.65
CA VAL A 778 35.65 26.87 -2.12
C VAL A 778 36.38 27.67 -3.19
N PHE A 779 36.45 27.17 -4.42
CA PHE A 779 37.04 27.92 -5.54
C PHE A 779 36.30 29.22 -5.80
N LEU A 780 34.97 29.22 -5.73
CA LEU A 780 34.17 30.43 -5.87
C LEU A 780 34.47 31.42 -4.73
N ILE A 781 34.67 30.96 -3.49
CA ILE A 781 35.12 31.78 -2.37
C ILE A 781 36.52 32.36 -2.63
N ILE A 782 37.47 31.55 -3.11
CA ILE A 782 38.84 32.01 -3.41
C ILE A 782 38.82 33.03 -4.57
N GLN A 783 38.05 32.77 -5.62
CA GLN A 783 37.85 33.67 -6.75
C GLN A 783 37.23 34.99 -6.29
N ILE A 784 36.33 34.95 -5.31
CA ILE A 784 35.91 36.15 -4.62
C ILE A 784 37.17 36.81 -4.04
N PHE A 785 37.94 36.22 -3.12
CA PHE A 785 39.02 37.00 -2.49
C PHE A 785 40.23 37.38 -3.39
N ASN A 786 40.46 36.72 -4.53
CA ASN A 786 41.66 36.92 -5.34
C ASN A 786 41.40 36.87 -6.86
N ASP A 787 40.94 37.99 -7.46
CA ASP A 787 40.54 38.10 -8.88
C ASP A 787 41.70 37.91 -9.92
N LYS A 788 42.96 37.60 -9.50
CA LYS A 788 44.15 37.59 -10.38
C LYS A 788 44.82 36.23 -10.63
N THR A 789 44.33 35.13 -10.09
CA THR A 789 45.00 33.81 -10.27
C THR A 789 44.53 33.11 -11.55
N ARG A 790 45.42 32.97 -12.54
CA ARG A 790 45.17 32.30 -13.85
C ARG A 790 44.68 30.85 -13.75
N LEU A 791 44.86 30.19 -12.61
CA LEU A 791 44.41 28.81 -12.38
C LEU A 791 42.87 28.67 -12.40
N LEU A 792 42.13 29.75 -12.11
CA LEU A 792 40.65 29.80 -12.05
C LEU A 792 39.97 30.12 -13.40
N MET A 793 40.73 30.36 -14.48
CA MET A 793 40.18 30.63 -15.81
C MET A 793 40.04 29.38 -16.69
N PHE A 794 40.61 28.24 -16.28
CA PHE A 794 40.70 27.01 -17.09
C PHE A 794 39.82 25.86 -16.57
N LEU A 795 39.31 25.98 -15.34
CA LEU A 795 38.27 25.11 -14.74
C LEU A 795 36.95 25.87 -14.75
#